data_AF-A0A2G5X462-F1
#
_entry.id   AF-A0A2G5X462-F1
#
_cell.length_a   1.000
_cell.length_b   1.000
_cell.length_c   1.000
_cell.angle_alpha   90.00
_cell.angle_beta   90.00
_cell.angle_gamma   90.00
#
_symmetry.space_group_name_H-M   'P 1'
#
loop_
_entity.id
_entity.type
_entity.pdbx_description
1 polymer ?
#
loop_
_entity_poly.entity_id
_entity_poly.type
_entity_poly.pdbx_seq_one_letter_code
_entity_poly.pdbx_strand_id
1 'polypeptide(L)'
;MTIGKLIYSTNSRSYGFLLEDGKAAKEQYTTNCKNSNLKIDSLSSSNEKSNSLLCAFLLGSGRIISSATNNKYFRFTFNTKHSEWAHSCYQQLQLYVSEFLIKKEQTTDTRSKFGFTERVVIESAPCAAAEALYCDWYRNGSKGIPLEFVEQHMTAQTLAWWYQECGHLKVKENGTLEKLILSTEQWTEDELRLLQYVVNIKFNFLFAIDGQRRLILYDQLQIKYFLGMVAPWIHPVFSYKIKIVEVRKCVAKRTTIRLPNQISIPSPTEEINQMIRQYASSIKVTTENFQRFNYARQENNESKRYQVNLTEENRDILCSIQSSTGLTLGEIVQECFHQQNSISPRPLNTLDDLSTTQQNIMLGSIIGDGMLTHIPTKSKGIRSTYSEHFSIKQKDYRAWKVMKLAPYLSFNQKGNVISSRVDDLWSNLEANFYSDKAQGISRVKLLPKNQIFNLNDVHGLATIYMDDGSLLLTTRVNHNYKKIYITPHIALYLQSFTFDELTLLNEQIKKLTDAEFSLTKLPGGNGYYLRTSRTADTLLFLQDIERVTVTCPSMGYKTNWHYRFYIEKQRWRSKYSDYKLITSSRNRMRAYTPVEIKTLKSMKQSGNTDQQIADELGRSYWSVVYKISELRKLKLL
;
A
#
# COMPACT_ATOMS: atom_id res chain seq x y z
N MET A 1 -36.07 53.24 -6.94
CA MET A 1 -37.12 52.78 -7.87
C MET A 1 -36.41 52.40 -9.17
N THR A 2 -36.42 51.19 -9.72
CA THR A 2 -37.25 50.00 -9.55
C THR A 2 -36.40 48.80 -9.96
N ILE A 3 -36.54 47.68 -9.26
CA ILE A 3 -35.83 46.42 -9.50
C ILE A 3 -36.30 45.83 -10.83
N GLY A 4 -35.40 45.76 -11.82
CA GLY A 4 -35.60 45.00 -13.05
C GLY A 4 -35.35 43.52 -12.80
N LYS A 5 -36.43 42.73 -12.72
CA LYS A 5 -36.41 41.26 -12.70
C LYS A 5 -35.80 40.75 -14.01
N LEU A 6 -34.60 40.16 -13.96
CA LEU A 6 -34.07 39.39 -15.10
C LEU A 6 -34.61 37.96 -15.02
N ILE A 7 -35.54 37.62 -15.92
CA ILE A 7 -36.05 36.27 -16.13
C ILE A 7 -35.07 35.57 -17.08
N TYR A 8 -34.33 34.58 -16.59
CA TYR A 8 -33.56 33.69 -17.47
C TYR A 8 -34.48 32.60 -18.04
N SER A 9 -34.57 32.56 -19.37
CA SER A 9 -35.24 31.48 -20.11
C SER A 9 -34.39 30.21 -20.08
N THR A 10 -34.92 29.14 -19.50
CA THR A 10 -34.33 27.81 -19.50
C THR A 10 -34.63 27.07 -20.80
N ASN A 11 -33.72 27.15 -21.78
CA ASN A 11 -33.70 26.24 -22.92
C ASN A 11 -32.48 25.32 -22.82
N SER A 12 -32.57 24.31 -21.96
CA SER A 12 -31.84 23.04 -22.14
C SER A 12 -32.78 21.89 -21.77
N ARG A 13 -33.41 21.29 -22.79
CA ARG A 13 -34.24 20.09 -22.65
C ARG A 13 -33.35 18.90 -22.26
N SER A 14 -33.32 18.56 -20.97
CA SER A 14 -33.37 17.19 -20.40
C SER A 14 -32.95 17.18 -18.91
N TYR A 15 -33.74 17.78 -18.02
CA TYR A 15 -33.54 17.68 -16.57
C TYR A 15 -34.86 17.50 -15.81
N GLY A 16 -35.82 16.80 -16.42
CA GLY A 16 -37.17 16.63 -15.89
C GLY A 16 -37.37 15.54 -14.83
N PHE A 17 -36.34 14.75 -14.50
CA PHE A 17 -36.45 13.61 -13.56
C PHE A 17 -35.51 13.70 -12.34
N LEU A 18 -34.94 14.87 -12.03
CA LEU A 18 -33.84 15.00 -11.04
C LEU A 18 -34.17 15.81 -9.77
N LEU A 19 -35.42 16.18 -9.54
CA LEU A 19 -35.75 17.12 -8.44
C LEU A 19 -36.06 16.45 -7.09
N GLU A 20 -36.49 15.18 -7.05
CA GLU A 20 -36.79 14.51 -5.77
C GLU A 20 -35.53 13.91 -5.11
N ASP A 21 -34.62 13.28 -5.87
CA ASP A 21 -33.36 12.72 -5.33
C ASP A 21 -32.32 13.79 -4.96
N GLY A 22 -32.35 14.97 -5.62
CA GLY A 22 -31.37 16.03 -5.39
C GLY A 22 -31.48 16.70 -4.01
N LYS A 23 -32.70 16.83 -3.49
CA LYS A 23 -32.94 17.46 -2.17
C LYS A 23 -32.49 16.54 -1.03
N ALA A 24 -32.85 15.26 -1.10
CA ALA A 24 -32.43 14.25 -0.13
C ALA A 24 -30.90 14.09 -0.11
N ALA A 25 -30.24 14.03 -1.27
CA ALA A 25 -28.78 13.98 -1.37
C ALA A 25 -28.11 15.23 -0.78
N LYS A 26 -28.68 16.42 -1.02
CA LYS A 26 -28.17 17.68 -0.47
C LYS A 26 -28.36 17.76 1.05
N GLU A 27 -29.49 17.30 1.57
CA GLU A 27 -29.77 17.22 3.00
C GLU A 27 -28.87 16.20 3.70
N GLN A 28 -28.64 15.03 3.10
CA GLN A 28 -27.72 14.02 3.61
C GLN A 28 -26.28 14.53 3.63
N TYR A 29 -25.79 15.13 2.53
CA TYR A 29 -24.47 15.76 2.48
C TYR A 29 -24.32 16.84 3.57
N THR A 30 -25.29 17.74 3.68
CA THR A 30 -25.29 18.81 4.69
C THR A 30 -25.30 18.24 6.10
N THR A 31 -26.10 17.19 6.33
CA THR A 31 -26.21 16.49 7.61
C THR A 31 -24.92 15.77 7.96
N ASN A 32 -24.25 15.11 7.01
CA ASN A 32 -22.97 14.45 7.26
C ASN A 32 -21.88 15.47 7.60
N CYS A 33 -21.81 16.58 6.85
CA CYS A 33 -20.89 17.68 7.15
C CYS A 33 -21.19 18.39 8.49
N LYS A 34 -22.44 18.33 8.97
CA LYS A 34 -22.83 18.85 10.30
C LYS A 34 -22.63 17.82 11.43
N ASN A 35 -22.95 16.56 11.22
CA ASN A 35 -22.92 15.48 12.22
C ASN A 35 -21.53 14.89 12.44
N SER A 36 -20.62 14.99 11.46
CA SER A 36 -19.18 14.85 11.70
C SER A 36 -18.70 15.77 12.82
N ASN A 37 -19.46 16.80 13.19
CA ASN A 37 -19.17 17.69 14.31
C ASN A 37 -19.72 17.21 15.66
N LEU A 38 -20.66 16.25 15.72
CA LEU A 38 -21.42 15.94 16.94
C LEU A 38 -21.32 14.50 17.48
N LYS A 39 -20.82 13.50 16.73
CA LYS A 39 -20.70 12.12 17.23
C LYS A 39 -19.39 11.43 16.85
N ILE A 40 -18.40 11.48 17.75
CA ILE A 40 -17.43 10.40 18.01
C ILE A 40 -17.05 10.54 19.50
N ASP A 41 -17.29 9.50 20.32
CA ASP A 41 -16.91 9.41 21.75
C ASP A 41 -15.39 9.29 21.98
N SER A 42 -14.60 9.93 21.14
CA SER A 42 -13.21 10.28 21.37
C SER A 42 -13.02 11.68 20.81
N LEU A 43 -12.88 12.69 21.68
CA LEU A 43 -12.71 14.09 21.31
C LEU A 43 -11.56 14.25 20.29
N SER A 44 -11.91 14.37 19.01
CA SER A 44 -11.01 15.01 18.05
C SER A 44 -11.13 16.52 18.28
N SER A 45 -10.01 17.16 18.63
CA SER A 45 -9.99 18.62 18.81
C SER A 45 -10.43 19.33 17.53
N SER A 46 -10.96 20.56 17.63
CA SER A 46 -11.31 21.40 16.46
C SER A 46 -10.18 21.49 15.42
N ASN A 47 -8.93 21.40 15.88
CA ASN A 47 -7.72 21.37 15.06
C ASN A 47 -7.61 20.12 14.18
N GLU A 48 -8.03 18.94 14.64
CA GLU A 48 -7.93 17.70 13.86
C GLU A 48 -8.88 17.68 12.65
N LYS A 49 -10.10 18.22 12.83
CA LYS A 49 -11.08 18.34 11.74
C LYS A 49 -10.64 19.38 10.72
N SER A 50 -10.12 20.53 11.19
CA SER A 50 -9.50 21.55 10.34
C SER A 50 -8.34 20.97 9.52
N ASN A 51 -7.43 20.22 10.15
CA ASN A 51 -6.28 19.64 9.47
C ASN A 51 -6.66 18.59 8.42
N SER A 52 -7.71 17.79 8.68
CA SER A 52 -8.23 16.83 7.69
C SER A 52 -8.76 17.56 6.44
N LEU A 53 -9.45 18.69 6.64
CA LEU A 53 -9.95 19.55 5.58
C LEU A 53 -8.81 20.15 4.74
N LEU A 54 -7.83 20.74 5.42
CA LEU A 54 -6.66 21.35 4.79
C LEU A 54 -5.83 20.30 4.07
N CYS A 55 -5.71 19.09 4.61
CA CYS A 55 -5.07 17.94 3.96
C CYS A 55 -5.70 17.66 2.59
N ALA A 56 -7.03 17.59 2.51
CA ALA A 56 -7.72 17.32 1.24
C ALA A 56 -7.41 18.38 0.18
N PHE A 57 -7.54 19.66 0.55
CA PHE A 57 -7.29 20.75 -0.39
C PHE A 57 -5.82 20.85 -0.79
N LEU A 58 -4.89 20.64 0.14
CA LEU A 58 -3.46 20.66 -0.14
C LEU A 58 -3.00 19.43 -0.93
N LEU A 59 -3.69 18.29 -0.86
CA LEU A 59 -3.46 17.17 -1.80
C LEU A 59 -3.94 17.48 -3.22
N GLY A 60 -5.01 18.27 -3.34
CA GLY A 60 -5.57 18.72 -4.60
C GLY A 60 -4.95 20.02 -5.13
N SER A 61 -5.83 20.93 -5.53
CA SER A 61 -5.51 22.20 -6.20
C SER A 61 -5.04 23.32 -5.26
N GLY A 62 -5.18 23.13 -3.94
CA GLY A 62 -4.90 24.13 -2.92
C GLY A 62 -3.42 24.48 -2.77
N ARG A 63 -3.16 25.72 -2.37
CA ARG A 63 -1.80 26.24 -2.16
C ARG A 63 -1.72 27.04 -0.86
N ILE A 64 -0.49 27.13 -0.35
CA ILE A 64 -0.14 28.10 0.69
C ILE A 64 0.78 29.10 0.00
N ILE A 65 0.38 30.36 -0.01
CA ILE A 65 1.07 31.43 -0.71
C ILE A 65 1.86 32.25 0.30
N SER A 66 3.06 32.65 -0.08
CA SER A 66 3.82 33.68 0.63
C SER A 66 3.56 35.04 0.02
N SER A 67 3.10 36.00 0.82
CA SER A 67 2.99 37.40 0.41
C SER A 67 4.39 38.01 0.20
N ALA A 68 4.41 39.21 -0.38
CA ALA A 68 5.62 40.04 -0.50
C ALA A 68 6.22 40.40 0.87
N THR A 69 5.40 40.49 1.91
CA THR A 69 5.81 40.71 3.31
C THR A 69 6.15 39.41 4.05
N ASN A 70 6.30 38.30 3.32
CA ASN A 70 6.59 36.96 3.84
C ASN A 70 5.51 36.35 4.76
N ASN A 71 4.30 36.89 4.78
CA ASN A 71 3.18 36.31 5.52
C ASN A 71 2.52 35.18 4.71
N LYS A 72 2.17 34.07 5.35
CA LYS A 72 1.58 32.89 4.70
C LYS A 72 0.06 32.86 4.81
N TYR A 73 -0.60 32.53 3.71
CA TYR A 73 -2.06 32.39 3.65
C TYR A 73 -2.49 31.26 2.70
N PHE A 74 -3.67 30.71 2.92
CA PHE A 74 -4.23 29.66 2.08
C PHE A 74 -4.91 30.26 0.84
N ARG A 75 -4.77 29.56 -0.29
CA ARG A 75 -5.47 29.88 -1.53
C ARG A 75 -5.97 28.60 -2.20
N PHE A 76 -7.27 28.52 -2.40
CA PHE A 76 -7.95 27.41 -3.08
C PHE A 76 -8.65 27.95 -4.33
N THR A 77 -8.49 27.25 -5.46
CA THR A 77 -8.99 27.73 -6.75
C THR A 77 -9.88 26.68 -7.39
N PHE A 78 -11.07 27.10 -7.79
CA PHE A 78 -12.11 26.24 -8.34
C PHE A 78 -12.55 26.75 -9.71
N ASN A 79 -12.99 25.82 -10.56
CA ASN A 79 -13.66 26.17 -11.80
C ASN A 79 -15.02 26.82 -11.51
N THR A 80 -15.43 27.82 -12.30
CA THR A 80 -16.74 28.48 -12.12
C THR A 80 -17.93 27.54 -12.26
N LYS A 81 -17.81 26.44 -13.00
CA LYS A 81 -18.84 25.39 -13.08
C LYS A 81 -19.09 24.68 -11.74
N HIS A 82 -18.15 24.78 -10.81
CA HIS A 82 -18.23 24.19 -9.46
C HIS A 82 -18.40 25.26 -8.38
N SER A 83 -19.02 26.40 -8.71
CA SER A 83 -19.21 27.52 -7.77
C SER A 83 -19.99 27.10 -6.51
N GLU A 84 -21.04 26.28 -6.64
CA GLU A 84 -21.80 25.79 -5.48
C GLU A 84 -20.94 24.96 -4.52
N TRP A 85 -20.09 24.10 -5.08
CA TRP A 85 -19.11 23.33 -4.31
C TRP A 85 -18.12 24.26 -3.60
N ALA A 86 -17.58 25.26 -4.31
CA ALA A 86 -16.68 26.24 -3.70
C ALA A 86 -17.35 26.98 -2.52
N HIS A 87 -18.63 27.35 -2.62
CA HIS A 87 -19.35 27.95 -1.49
C HIS A 87 -19.53 26.98 -0.32
N SER A 88 -19.79 25.69 -0.60
CA SER A 88 -19.84 24.66 0.44
C SER A 88 -18.49 24.49 1.14
N CYS A 89 -17.39 24.42 0.37
CA CYS A 89 -16.02 24.40 0.90
C CYS A 89 -15.74 25.61 1.78
N TYR A 90 -16.11 26.80 1.32
CA TYR A 90 -15.95 28.05 2.06
C TYR A 90 -16.66 27.99 3.41
N GLN A 91 -17.92 27.56 3.45
CA GLN A 91 -18.68 27.42 4.70
C GLN A 91 -18.00 26.46 5.68
N GLN A 92 -17.47 25.34 5.18
CA GLN A 92 -16.75 24.37 6.02
C GLN A 92 -15.42 24.94 6.53
N LEU A 93 -14.67 25.67 5.70
CA LEU A 93 -13.42 26.32 6.09
C LEU A 93 -13.64 27.42 7.13
N GLN A 94 -14.71 28.21 7.00
CA GLN A 94 -15.04 29.29 7.94
C GLN A 94 -15.34 28.80 9.35
N LEU A 95 -15.74 27.53 9.53
CA LEU A 95 -15.95 26.96 10.86
C LEU A 95 -14.64 26.83 11.66
N TYR A 96 -13.50 26.82 10.98
CA TYR A 96 -12.19 26.58 11.61
C TYR A 96 -11.24 27.77 11.52
N VAL A 97 -11.42 28.65 10.53
CA VAL A 97 -10.63 29.87 10.36
C VAL A 97 -11.57 31.01 9.96
N SER A 98 -11.71 32.00 10.84
CA SER A 98 -12.73 33.06 10.76
C SER A 98 -12.55 34.07 9.62
N GLU A 99 -11.51 33.93 8.79
CA GLU A 99 -11.04 34.97 7.86
C GLU A 99 -10.83 34.46 6.43
N PHE A 100 -11.61 33.46 6.02
CA PHE A 100 -11.69 33.14 4.59
C PHE A 100 -12.58 34.15 3.85
N LEU A 101 -12.17 34.48 2.63
CA LEU A 101 -12.89 35.28 1.64
C LEU A 101 -13.11 34.43 0.40
N ILE A 102 -14.32 34.48 -0.18
CA ILE A 102 -14.62 33.88 -1.47
C ILE A 102 -14.87 34.98 -2.51
N LYS A 103 -14.20 34.88 -3.66
CA LYS A 103 -14.32 35.85 -4.76
C LYS A 103 -14.24 35.17 -6.12
N LYS A 104 -14.75 35.86 -7.13
CA LYS A 104 -14.58 35.47 -8.54
C LYS A 104 -13.39 36.25 -9.11
N GLU A 105 -12.51 35.56 -9.81
CA GLU A 105 -11.36 36.18 -10.48
C GLU A 105 -11.38 35.86 -11.98
N GLN A 106 -10.92 36.81 -12.78
CA GLN A 106 -10.66 36.63 -14.20
C GLN A 106 -9.15 36.52 -14.43
N THR A 107 -8.75 35.62 -15.33
CA THR A 107 -7.36 35.45 -15.75
C THR A 107 -7.31 35.45 -17.27
N THR A 108 -6.46 36.29 -17.85
CA THR A 108 -6.24 36.34 -19.29
C THR A 108 -5.82 34.96 -19.80
N ASP A 109 -6.55 34.44 -20.79
CA ASP A 109 -6.24 33.19 -21.46
C ASP A 109 -6.50 33.37 -22.95
N THR A 110 -5.42 33.49 -23.71
CA THR A 110 -5.46 33.71 -25.16
C THR A 110 -6.03 32.50 -25.92
N ARG A 111 -6.12 31.33 -25.28
CA ARG A 111 -6.75 30.13 -25.86
C ARG A 111 -8.27 30.12 -25.66
N SER A 112 -8.80 30.96 -24.77
CA SER A 112 -10.23 31.12 -24.56
C SER A 112 -10.82 32.00 -25.66
N LYS A 113 -12.02 31.65 -26.15
CA LYS A 113 -12.77 32.45 -27.13
C LYS A 113 -13.04 33.88 -26.64
N PHE A 114 -13.11 34.07 -25.33
CA PHE A 114 -13.40 35.37 -24.70
C PHE A 114 -12.14 36.14 -24.30
N GLY A 115 -10.94 35.59 -24.55
CA GLY A 115 -9.66 36.20 -24.13
C GLY A 115 -9.36 36.09 -22.62
N PHE A 116 -10.29 35.57 -21.83
CA PHE A 116 -10.11 35.28 -20.41
C PHE A 116 -10.80 33.98 -19.99
N THR A 117 -10.40 33.47 -18.83
CA THR A 117 -11.09 32.44 -18.07
C THR A 117 -11.48 32.98 -16.70
N GLU A 118 -12.54 32.42 -16.13
CA GLU A 118 -13.01 32.78 -14.81
C GLU A 118 -12.77 31.62 -13.83
N ARG A 119 -12.50 31.98 -12.57
CA ARG A 119 -12.31 31.03 -11.48
C ARG A 119 -12.94 31.56 -10.19
N VAL A 120 -13.35 30.66 -9.32
CA VAL A 120 -13.75 31.00 -7.95
C VAL A 120 -12.55 30.74 -7.06
N VAL A 121 -12.21 31.70 -6.21
CA VAL A 121 -11.06 31.61 -5.32
C VAL A 121 -11.51 31.80 -3.89
N ILE A 122 -11.05 30.90 -3.01
CA ILE A 122 -11.17 31.03 -1.56
C ILE A 122 -9.78 31.35 -1.02
N GLU A 123 -9.63 32.45 -0.31
CA GLU A 123 -8.36 32.88 0.29
C GLU A 123 -8.53 33.15 1.77
N SER A 124 -7.58 32.73 2.60
CA SER A 124 -7.54 33.20 3.99
C SER A 124 -6.81 34.54 4.07
N ALA A 125 -7.08 35.31 5.11
CA ALA A 125 -6.08 36.23 5.62
C ALA A 125 -4.82 35.45 6.08
N PRO A 126 -3.67 36.12 6.21
CA PRO A 126 -2.49 35.47 6.77
C PRO A 126 -2.75 34.93 8.18
N CYS A 127 -2.37 33.68 8.43
CA CYS A 127 -2.71 33.01 9.67
C CYS A 127 -1.63 32.01 10.13
N ALA A 128 -1.59 31.76 11.45
CA ALA A 128 -0.60 30.87 12.05
C ALA A 128 -0.65 29.43 11.51
N ALA A 129 -1.84 28.93 11.15
CA ALA A 129 -1.99 27.61 10.55
C ALA A 129 -1.32 27.53 9.16
N ALA A 130 -1.43 28.60 8.35
CA ALA A 130 -0.76 28.66 7.05
C ALA A 130 0.77 28.75 7.23
N GLU A 131 1.26 29.52 8.21
CA GLU A 131 2.69 29.57 8.55
C GLU A 131 3.24 28.20 8.95
N ALA A 132 2.56 27.51 9.86
CA ALA A 132 2.97 26.19 10.33
C ALA A 132 3.02 25.17 9.17
N LEU A 133 1.94 25.08 8.39
CA LEU A 133 1.85 24.13 7.29
C LEU A 133 2.74 24.50 6.10
N TYR A 134 3.09 25.78 5.92
CA TYR A 134 4.02 26.16 4.84
C TYR A 134 5.37 25.48 5.02
N CYS A 135 5.89 25.44 6.25
CA CYS A 135 7.17 24.79 6.55
C CYS A 135 7.16 23.28 6.25
N ASP A 136 6.02 22.63 6.45
CA ASP A 136 5.86 21.19 6.21
C ASP A 136 5.70 20.87 4.72
N TRP A 137 4.81 21.62 4.05
CA TRP A 137 4.40 21.37 2.67
C TRP A 137 5.32 21.99 1.63
N TYR A 138 6.02 23.10 1.93
CA TYR A 138 6.85 23.81 0.96
C TYR A 138 8.31 23.75 1.34
N ARG A 139 9.11 23.09 0.51
CA ARG A 139 10.55 22.92 0.68
C ARG A 139 11.27 23.56 -0.48
N ASN A 140 12.17 24.51 -0.19
CA ASN A 140 12.86 25.31 -1.21
C ASN A 140 11.88 25.96 -2.21
N GLY A 141 10.75 26.46 -1.70
CA GLY A 141 9.68 27.06 -2.52
C GLY A 141 8.86 26.05 -3.34
N SER A 142 9.15 24.76 -3.27
CA SER A 142 8.42 23.71 -4.00
C SER A 142 7.51 22.95 -3.05
N LYS A 143 6.25 22.76 -3.48
CA LYS A 143 5.28 21.94 -2.74
C LYS A 143 5.71 20.48 -2.79
N GLY A 144 5.64 19.80 -1.66
CA GLY A 144 5.88 18.37 -1.53
C GLY A 144 5.03 17.76 -0.42
N ILE A 145 5.01 16.43 -0.34
CA ILE A 145 4.11 15.71 0.58
C ILE A 145 4.73 15.59 1.98
N PRO A 146 4.14 16.18 3.03
CA PRO A 146 4.50 15.89 4.41
C PRO A 146 3.80 14.60 4.85
N LEU A 147 4.50 13.47 4.71
CA LEU A 147 3.93 12.14 4.98
C LEU A 147 3.25 12.04 6.35
N GLU A 148 3.90 12.49 7.41
CA GLU A 148 3.39 12.40 8.79
C GLU A 148 2.05 13.13 8.93
N PHE A 149 1.96 14.36 8.39
CA PHE A 149 0.73 15.14 8.38
C PHE A 149 -0.38 14.44 7.57
N VAL A 150 -0.05 13.94 6.37
CA VAL A 150 -1.02 13.27 5.51
C VAL A 150 -1.49 11.95 6.13
N GLU A 151 -0.58 11.14 6.67
CA GLU A 151 -0.91 9.90 7.37
C GLU A 151 -1.75 10.18 8.62
N GLN A 152 -1.46 11.23 9.39
CA GLN A 152 -2.23 11.57 10.57
C GLN A 152 -3.66 12.02 10.24
N HIS A 153 -3.83 12.84 9.20
CA HIS A 153 -5.08 13.56 8.94
C HIS A 153 -5.90 13.05 7.74
N MET A 154 -5.43 12.05 7.00
CA MET A 154 -6.22 11.47 5.91
C MET A 154 -7.37 10.61 6.45
N THR A 155 -8.60 11.09 6.26
CA THR A 155 -9.86 10.41 6.60
C THR A 155 -10.67 10.05 5.35
N ALA A 156 -11.76 9.29 5.49
CA ALA A 156 -12.67 9.01 4.38
C ALA A 156 -13.25 10.29 3.75
N GLN A 157 -13.55 11.31 4.58
CA GLN A 157 -13.97 12.63 4.12
C GLN A 157 -12.85 13.34 3.33
N THR A 158 -11.60 13.26 3.84
CA THR A 158 -10.43 13.83 3.14
C THR A 158 -10.29 13.23 1.74
N LEU A 159 -10.39 11.90 1.65
CA LEU A 159 -10.30 11.18 0.38
C LEU A 159 -11.46 11.54 -0.57
N ALA A 160 -12.67 11.70 -0.05
CA ALA A 160 -13.83 12.13 -0.84
C ALA A 160 -13.67 13.53 -1.43
N TRP A 161 -13.09 14.46 -0.67
CA TRP A 161 -12.85 15.83 -1.11
C TRP A 161 -11.73 15.89 -2.15
N TRP A 162 -10.65 15.15 -1.90
CA TRP A 162 -9.59 14.99 -2.89
C TRP A 162 -10.10 14.36 -4.19
N TYR A 163 -10.99 13.36 -4.10
CA TYR A 163 -11.64 12.74 -5.25
C TYR A 163 -12.56 13.70 -6.02
N GLN A 164 -13.29 14.57 -5.33
CA GLN A 164 -14.13 15.59 -5.99
C GLN A 164 -13.31 16.57 -6.81
N GLU A 165 -12.14 16.97 -6.32
CA GLU A 165 -11.23 17.89 -7.02
C GLU A 165 -10.47 17.19 -8.17
N CYS A 166 -9.80 16.08 -7.88
CA CYS A 166 -8.81 15.49 -8.78
C CYS A 166 -9.25 14.15 -9.40
N GLY A 167 -10.38 13.62 -8.95
CA GLY A 167 -10.83 12.28 -9.30
C GLY A 167 -11.69 12.18 -10.56
N HIS A 168 -11.67 11.01 -11.17
CA HIS A 168 -12.49 10.67 -12.32
C HIS A 168 -12.89 9.18 -12.27
N LEU A 169 -14.16 8.89 -12.58
CA LEU A 169 -14.66 7.53 -12.75
C LEU A 169 -14.84 7.24 -14.24
N LYS A 170 -14.10 6.26 -14.75
CA LYS A 170 -14.29 5.77 -16.11
C LYS A 170 -15.22 4.56 -16.10
N VAL A 171 -16.29 4.66 -16.87
CA VAL A 171 -17.33 3.64 -17.03
C VAL A 171 -17.44 3.29 -18.51
N LYS A 172 -17.58 2.00 -18.82
CA LYS A 172 -17.84 1.53 -20.19
C LYS A 172 -19.27 1.89 -20.63
N GLU A 173 -19.53 1.82 -21.93
CA GLU A 173 -20.86 2.09 -22.51
C GLU A 173 -21.97 1.23 -21.87
N ASN A 174 -21.66 -0.03 -21.54
CA ASN A 174 -22.61 -0.93 -20.88
C ASN A 174 -22.79 -0.69 -19.37
N GLY A 175 -22.24 0.39 -18.82
CA GLY A 175 -22.30 0.73 -17.38
C GLY A 175 -21.23 0.06 -16.52
N THR A 176 -20.38 -0.81 -17.08
CA THR A 176 -19.37 -1.53 -16.30
C THR A 176 -18.26 -0.58 -15.86
N LEU A 177 -17.95 -0.57 -14.56
CA LEU A 177 -16.82 0.20 -14.01
C LEU A 177 -15.50 -0.29 -14.63
N GLU A 178 -14.73 0.64 -15.21
CA GLU A 178 -13.45 0.33 -15.86
C GLU A 178 -12.26 0.71 -14.98
N LYS A 179 -12.24 1.95 -14.48
CA LYS A 179 -11.19 2.41 -13.57
C LYS A 179 -11.61 3.68 -12.83
N LEU A 180 -11.08 3.85 -11.62
CA LEU A 180 -11.12 5.10 -10.87
C LEU A 180 -9.73 5.73 -10.90
N ILE A 181 -9.65 7.01 -11.20
CA ILE A 181 -8.39 7.75 -11.38
C ILE A 181 -8.37 8.91 -10.38
N LEU A 182 -7.25 9.10 -9.69
CA LEU A 182 -6.90 10.36 -9.03
C LEU A 182 -5.76 11.00 -9.84
N SER A 183 -6.01 12.20 -10.35
CA SER A 183 -5.04 12.98 -11.11
C SER A 183 -4.00 13.55 -10.15
N THR A 184 -2.78 13.01 -10.19
CA THR A 184 -1.72 13.25 -9.21
C THR A 184 -0.39 13.63 -9.87
N GLU A 185 -0.45 14.13 -11.10
CA GLU A 185 0.70 14.38 -11.98
C GLU A 185 1.66 15.46 -11.45
N GLN A 186 1.18 16.26 -10.49
CA GLN A 186 1.93 17.29 -9.77
C GLN A 186 2.94 16.72 -8.77
N TRP A 187 2.77 15.47 -8.35
CA TRP A 187 3.63 14.82 -7.37
C TRP A 187 4.75 14.03 -8.06
N THR A 188 5.90 13.96 -7.40
CA THR A 188 7.01 13.10 -7.84
C THR A 188 6.67 11.63 -7.65
N GLU A 189 7.39 10.74 -8.33
CA GLU A 189 7.14 9.30 -8.22
C GLU A 189 7.33 8.79 -6.77
N ASP A 190 8.37 9.26 -6.08
CA ASP A 190 8.59 8.97 -4.66
C ASP A 190 7.39 9.40 -3.79
N GLU A 191 6.82 10.57 -4.05
CA GLU A 191 5.66 11.08 -3.32
C GLU A 191 4.39 10.28 -3.62
N LEU A 192 4.23 9.79 -4.86
CA LEU A 192 3.13 8.89 -5.20
C LEU A 192 3.24 7.54 -4.51
N ARG A 193 4.45 6.99 -4.36
CA ARG A 193 4.71 5.76 -3.60
C ARG A 193 4.36 5.94 -2.11
N LEU A 194 4.62 7.13 -1.56
CA LEU A 194 4.20 7.49 -0.21
C LEU A 194 2.68 7.60 -0.09
N LEU A 195 2.00 8.19 -1.09
CA LEU A 195 0.53 8.24 -1.11
C LEU A 195 -0.09 6.85 -1.22
N GLN A 196 0.45 5.96 -2.06
CA GLN A 196 0.03 4.55 -2.13
C GLN A 196 0.14 3.87 -0.76
N TYR A 197 1.24 4.11 -0.04
CA TYR A 197 1.40 3.60 1.32
C TYR A 197 0.30 4.14 2.27
N VAL A 198 0.04 5.45 2.28
CA VAL A 198 -0.96 6.06 3.17
C VAL A 198 -2.37 5.56 2.89
N VAL A 199 -2.79 5.53 1.62
CA VAL A 199 -4.15 5.05 1.28
C VAL A 199 -4.33 3.57 1.58
N ASN A 200 -3.25 2.79 1.51
CA ASN A 200 -3.26 1.38 1.86
C ASN A 200 -3.34 1.15 3.38
N ILE A 201 -2.46 1.77 4.17
CA ILE A 201 -2.47 1.60 5.63
C ILE A 201 -3.76 2.13 6.26
N LYS A 202 -4.40 3.15 5.66
CA LYS A 202 -5.64 3.75 6.19
C LYS A 202 -6.92 3.10 5.71
N PHE A 203 -6.97 2.66 4.44
CA PHE A 203 -8.22 2.24 3.81
C PHE A 203 -8.12 0.90 3.07
N ASN A 204 -6.95 0.25 3.10
CA ASN A 204 -6.65 -1.00 2.42
C ASN A 204 -6.79 -0.95 0.90
N PHE A 205 -6.61 0.22 0.28
CA PHE A 205 -6.60 0.36 -1.18
C PHE A 205 -5.20 0.13 -1.77
N LEU A 206 -5.15 -0.69 -2.81
CA LEU A 206 -3.99 -1.00 -3.62
C LEU A 206 -4.08 -0.22 -4.94
N PHE A 207 -3.84 1.08 -4.87
CA PHE A 207 -3.72 1.92 -6.07
C PHE A 207 -2.48 1.52 -6.88
N ALA A 208 -2.58 1.56 -8.20
CA ALA A 208 -1.44 1.51 -9.11
C ALA A 208 -1.02 2.93 -9.53
N ILE A 209 0.25 3.12 -9.90
CA ILE A 209 0.71 4.34 -10.58
C ILE A 209 0.79 4.06 -12.07
N ASP A 210 0.12 4.87 -12.89
CA ASP A 210 0.19 4.72 -14.35
C ASP A 210 1.32 5.55 -14.99
N GLY A 211 1.51 5.40 -16.30
CA GLY A 211 2.53 6.13 -17.05
C GLY A 211 2.36 7.65 -17.08
N GLN A 212 1.22 8.19 -16.64
CA GLN A 212 0.98 9.62 -16.49
C GLN A 212 1.20 10.10 -15.05
N ARG A 213 1.70 9.24 -14.14
CA ARG A 213 1.88 9.54 -12.71
C ARG A 213 0.56 9.78 -11.97
N ARG A 214 -0.47 9.01 -12.32
CA ARG A 214 -1.79 9.03 -11.66
C ARG A 214 -1.99 7.81 -10.79
N LEU A 215 -2.70 7.97 -9.67
CA LEU A 215 -3.16 6.84 -8.88
C LEU A 215 -4.43 6.25 -9.48
N ILE A 216 -4.45 4.94 -9.75
CA ILE A 216 -5.57 4.25 -10.41
C ILE A 216 -5.99 2.99 -9.64
N LEU A 217 -7.31 2.81 -9.48
CA LEU A 217 -7.94 1.52 -9.16
C LEU A 217 -8.55 0.94 -10.43
N TYR A 218 -8.26 -0.33 -10.73
CA TYR A 218 -8.75 -1.02 -11.92
C TYR A 218 -9.85 -2.03 -11.63
N ASP A 219 -9.86 -2.62 -10.44
CA ASP A 219 -10.81 -3.69 -10.13
C ASP A 219 -12.11 -3.13 -9.51
N GLN A 220 -13.20 -3.81 -9.80
CA GLN A 220 -14.53 -3.32 -9.41
C GLN A 220 -14.80 -3.42 -7.92
N LEU A 221 -14.16 -4.34 -7.19
CA LEU A 221 -14.30 -4.47 -5.75
C LEU A 221 -13.78 -3.20 -5.06
N GLN A 222 -12.53 -2.82 -5.35
CA GLN A 222 -11.92 -1.62 -4.80
C GLN A 222 -12.67 -0.37 -5.24
N ILE A 223 -13.07 -0.26 -6.51
CA ILE A 223 -13.81 0.92 -6.99
C ILE A 223 -15.16 1.03 -6.28
N LYS A 224 -15.97 -0.04 -6.21
CA LYS A 224 -17.28 0.02 -5.54
C LYS A 224 -17.15 0.32 -4.06
N TYR A 225 -16.20 -0.32 -3.39
CA TYR A 225 -15.93 -0.05 -1.98
C TYR A 225 -15.48 1.40 -1.75
N PHE A 226 -14.56 1.92 -2.59
CA PHE A 226 -14.16 3.33 -2.58
C PHE A 226 -15.37 4.25 -2.73
N LEU A 227 -16.20 4.02 -3.76
CA LEU A 227 -17.37 4.85 -4.04
C LEU A 227 -18.38 4.82 -2.88
N GLY A 228 -18.65 3.66 -2.30
CA GLY A 228 -19.51 3.53 -1.12
C GLY A 228 -18.95 4.26 0.11
N MET A 229 -17.63 4.21 0.32
CA MET A 229 -16.96 4.88 1.43
C MET A 229 -16.98 6.41 1.28
N VAL A 230 -16.81 6.94 0.06
CA VAL A 230 -16.77 8.40 -0.16
C VAL A 230 -18.15 9.01 -0.37
N ALA A 231 -19.15 8.25 -0.84
CA ALA A 231 -20.48 8.73 -1.21
C ALA A 231 -21.15 9.66 -0.17
N PRO A 232 -21.08 9.39 1.16
CA PRO A 232 -21.66 10.29 2.17
C PRO A 232 -21.13 11.73 2.15
N TRP A 233 -19.95 11.95 1.55
CA TRP A 233 -19.22 13.22 1.56
C TRP A 233 -19.14 13.89 0.18
N ILE A 234 -19.82 13.33 -0.83
CA ILE A 234 -19.83 13.86 -2.19
C ILE A 234 -20.92 14.91 -2.33
N HIS A 235 -20.53 16.12 -2.73
CA HIS A 235 -21.44 17.20 -3.03
C HIS A 235 -22.30 16.84 -4.26
N PRO A 236 -23.61 17.19 -4.30
CA PRO A 236 -24.52 16.81 -5.38
C PRO A 236 -24.04 17.16 -6.80
N VAL A 237 -23.28 18.26 -6.96
CA VAL A 237 -22.68 18.66 -8.25
C VAL A 237 -21.73 17.60 -8.83
N PHE A 238 -21.16 16.74 -7.99
CA PHE A 238 -20.28 15.63 -8.36
C PHE A 238 -20.95 14.26 -8.28
N SER A 239 -22.28 14.19 -8.18
CA SER A 239 -23.04 12.91 -8.19
C SER A 239 -22.67 12.03 -9.40
N TYR A 240 -22.36 12.65 -10.55
CA TYR A 240 -21.89 11.94 -11.74
C TYR A 240 -20.57 11.17 -11.54
N LYS A 241 -19.71 11.60 -10.59
CA LYS A 241 -18.45 10.92 -10.27
C LYS A 241 -18.63 9.67 -9.40
N ILE A 242 -19.82 9.47 -8.83
CA ILE A 242 -20.12 8.31 -7.99
C ILE A 242 -21.31 7.50 -8.50
N LYS A 243 -21.77 7.78 -9.73
CA LYS A 243 -22.91 7.08 -10.31
C LYS A 243 -22.53 5.63 -10.58
N ILE A 244 -23.02 4.73 -9.72
CA ILE A 244 -22.91 3.28 -9.91
C ILE A 244 -24.13 2.81 -10.67
N VAL A 245 -23.92 2.25 -11.86
CA VAL A 245 -24.93 1.47 -12.56
C VAL A 245 -24.66 0.01 -12.25
N GLU A 246 -25.58 -0.65 -11.56
CA GLU A 246 -25.47 -2.08 -11.31
C GLU A 246 -25.68 -2.84 -12.63
N VAL A 247 -24.57 -3.25 -13.25
CA VAL A 247 -24.61 -4.07 -14.44
C VAL A 247 -24.73 -5.53 -14.04
N ARG A 248 -25.92 -6.09 -14.22
CA ARG A 248 -26.18 -7.52 -14.09
C ARG A 248 -25.67 -8.23 -15.33
N LYS A 249 -24.60 -9.01 -15.17
CA LYS A 249 -24.05 -9.85 -16.24
C LYS A 249 -24.67 -11.24 -16.13
N CYS A 250 -25.35 -11.68 -17.19
CA CYS A 250 -25.91 -13.03 -17.24
C CYS A 250 -24.81 -14.07 -16.97
N VAL A 251 -25.04 -14.92 -15.98
CA VAL A 251 -24.18 -16.07 -15.71
C VAL A 251 -24.66 -17.23 -16.58
N ALA A 252 -23.76 -17.82 -17.37
CA ALA A 252 -24.11 -18.94 -18.23
C ALA A 252 -24.53 -20.18 -17.43
N LYS A 253 -25.47 -20.98 -17.98
CA LYS A 253 -25.89 -22.25 -17.37
C LYS A 253 -24.71 -23.19 -17.14
N ARG A 254 -23.84 -23.34 -18.14
CA ARG A 254 -22.57 -24.06 -18.02
C ARG A 254 -21.45 -23.04 -17.91
N THR A 255 -20.68 -23.09 -16.83
CA THR A 255 -19.58 -22.14 -16.58
C THR A 255 -18.37 -22.84 -15.98
N THR A 256 -17.27 -22.12 -15.84
CA THR A 256 -16.05 -22.59 -15.18
C THR A 256 -15.79 -21.78 -13.92
N ILE A 257 -15.71 -22.45 -12.78
CA ILE A 257 -15.32 -21.86 -11.50
C ILE A 257 -13.89 -22.30 -11.19
N ARG A 258 -13.02 -21.33 -10.93
CA ARG A 258 -11.63 -21.57 -10.54
C ARG A 258 -11.54 -21.49 -9.02
N LEU A 259 -11.10 -22.56 -8.37
CA LEU A 259 -10.97 -22.62 -6.91
C LEU A 259 -9.59 -23.13 -6.51
N PRO A 260 -9.06 -22.71 -5.36
CA PRO A 260 -7.78 -23.20 -4.85
C PRO A 260 -7.73 -24.73 -4.68
N ASN A 261 -6.54 -25.34 -4.89
CA ASN A 261 -6.36 -26.79 -4.88
C ASN A 261 -6.75 -27.47 -3.56
N GLN A 262 -6.65 -26.76 -2.43
CA GLN A 262 -7.02 -27.29 -1.11
C GLN A 262 -8.54 -27.46 -0.92
N ILE A 263 -9.36 -26.88 -1.81
CA ILE A 263 -10.80 -27.15 -1.84
C ILE A 263 -11.02 -28.39 -2.71
N SER A 264 -11.15 -29.54 -2.05
CA SER A 264 -11.47 -30.81 -2.70
C SER A 264 -12.97 -30.91 -2.94
N ILE A 265 -13.38 -31.12 -4.19
CA ILE A 265 -14.78 -31.18 -4.60
C ILE A 265 -15.00 -32.40 -5.49
N PRO A 266 -15.35 -33.58 -4.92
CA PRO A 266 -15.60 -34.80 -5.66
C PRO A 266 -16.74 -34.70 -6.69
N SER A 267 -17.78 -33.93 -6.37
CA SER A 267 -18.99 -33.74 -7.18
C SER A 267 -19.20 -32.24 -7.49
N PRO A 268 -18.40 -31.64 -8.40
CA PRO A 268 -18.32 -30.19 -8.57
C PRO A 268 -19.65 -29.48 -8.82
N THR A 269 -20.52 -30.07 -9.64
CA THR A 269 -21.81 -29.43 -9.95
C THR A 269 -22.73 -29.41 -8.73
N GLU A 270 -22.88 -30.53 -8.04
CA GLU A 270 -23.77 -30.64 -6.89
C GLU A 270 -23.30 -29.77 -5.72
N GLU A 271 -22.04 -29.94 -5.31
CA GLU A 271 -21.47 -29.27 -4.14
C GLU A 271 -21.38 -27.76 -4.34
N ILE A 272 -20.96 -27.27 -5.52
CA ILE A 272 -20.90 -25.82 -5.78
C ILE A 272 -22.31 -25.21 -5.74
N ASN A 273 -23.31 -25.88 -6.32
CA ASN A 273 -24.68 -25.38 -6.25
C ASN A 273 -25.21 -25.35 -4.81
N GLN A 274 -24.88 -26.37 -4.00
CA GLN A 274 -25.24 -26.40 -2.58
C GLN A 274 -24.58 -25.26 -1.80
N MET A 275 -23.28 -25.03 -2.00
CA MET A 275 -22.53 -23.97 -1.34
C MET A 275 -23.05 -22.57 -1.70
N ILE A 276 -23.39 -22.34 -2.97
CA ILE A 276 -23.98 -21.07 -3.40
C ILE A 276 -25.32 -20.86 -2.71
N ARG A 277 -26.22 -21.85 -2.77
CA ARG A 277 -27.56 -21.75 -2.18
C ARG A 277 -27.50 -21.46 -0.68
N GLN A 278 -26.58 -22.10 0.03
CA GLN A 278 -26.50 -21.99 1.49
C GLN A 278 -25.83 -20.69 1.96
N TYR A 279 -24.78 -20.22 1.27
CA TYR A 279 -23.90 -19.18 1.81
C TYR A 279 -23.84 -17.90 0.98
N ALA A 280 -24.12 -17.93 -0.33
CA ALA A 280 -23.78 -16.80 -1.18
C ALA A 280 -24.58 -15.53 -0.83
N SER A 281 -25.87 -15.65 -0.52
CA SER A 281 -26.75 -14.50 -0.21
C SER A 281 -26.32 -13.70 1.03
N SER A 282 -25.47 -14.26 1.91
CA SER A 282 -24.93 -13.54 3.07
C SER A 282 -23.71 -12.66 2.71
N ILE A 283 -23.10 -12.88 1.54
CA ILE A 283 -21.85 -12.22 1.15
C ILE A 283 -22.10 -10.75 0.89
N LYS A 284 -21.44 -9.91 1.69
CA LYS A 284 -21.39 -8.46 1.55
C LYS A 284 -19.97 -7.99 1.77
N VAL A 285 -19.61 -6.90 1.09
CA VAL A 285 -18.34 -6.21 1.33
C VAL A 285 -18.59 -5.12 2.36
N THR A 286 -17.92 -5.22 3.50
CA THR A 286 -18.03 -4.30 4.63
C THR A 286 -16.65 -3.79 5.02
N THR A 287 -16.60 -2.81 5.93
CA THR A 287 -15.33 -2.28 6.43
C THR A 287 -14.48 -3.35 7.11
N GLU A 288 -15.12 -4.31 7.78
CA GLU A 288 -14.44 -5.38 8.54
C GLU A 288 -13.83 -6.45 7.63
N ASN A 289 -14.39 -6.68 6.44
CA ASN A 289 -13.95 -7.79 5.58
C ASN A 289 -13.32 -7.34 4.24
N PHE A 290 -13.41 -6.06 3.88
CA PHE A 290 -12.86 -5.53 2.64
C PHE A 290 -11.35 -5.82 2.51
N GLN A 291 -10.60 -5.63 3.60
CA GLN A 291 -9.16 -5.91 3.65
C GLN A 291 -8.85 -7.35 3.21
N ARG A 292 -9.59 -8.33 3.76
CA ARG A 292 -9.41 -9.76 3.43
C ARG A 292 -9.71 -10.03 1.96
N PHE A 293 -10.84 -9.55 1.46
CA PHE A 293 -11.21 -9.73 0.05
C PHE A 293 -10.18 -9.10 -0.89
N ASN A 294 -9.75 -7.87 -0.59
CA ASN A 294 -8.82 -7.15 -1.45
C ASN A 294 -7.43 -7.80 -1.45
N TYR A 295 -6.92 -8.18 -0.28
CA TYR A 295 -5.59 -8.77 -0.16
C TYR A 295 -5.51 -10.23 -0.60
N ALA A 296 -6.62 -10.98 -0.60
CA ALA A 296 -6.67 -12.33 -1.16
C ALA A 296 -6.35 -12.34 -2.67
N ARG A 297 -6.57 -11.23 -3.38
CA ARG A 297 -6.25 -11.10 -4.81
C ARG A 297 -4.76 -10.98 -5.12
N GLN A 298 -3.94 -10.70 -4.10
CA GLN A 298 -2.48 -10.69 -4.24
C GLN A 298 -1.87 -12.09 -4.04
N GLU A 299 -2.70 -13.09 -3.71
CA GLU A 299 -2.25 -14.46 -3.48
C GLU A 299 -2.16 -15.23 -4.80
N ASN A 300 -1.04 -15.92 -5.00
CA ASN A 300 -0.84 -16.80 -6.15
C ASN A 300 -1.01 -18.26 -5.75
N ASN A 301 -2.23 -18.62 -5.36
CA ASN A 301 -2.54 -20.00 -4.99
C ASN A 301 -2.70 -20.88 -6.24
N GLU A 302 -2.17 -22.09 -6.18
CA GLU A 302 -2.53 -23.11 -7.16
C GLU A 302 -4.03 -23.40 -7.10
N SER A 303 -4.60 -23.74 -8.25
CA SER A 303 -6.05 -23.79 -8.41
C SER A 303 -6.49 -24.76 -9.49
N LYS A 304 -7.65 -25.39 -9.28
CA LYS A 304 -8.32 -26.23 -10.28
C LYS A 304 -9.47 -25.47 -10.94
N ARG A 305 -9.76 -25.84 -12.19
CA ARG A 305 -10.91 -25.34 -12.95
C ARG A 305 -12.00 -26.40 -12.91
N TYR A 306 -13.16 -26.04 -12.38
CA TYR A 306 -14.33 -26.90 -12.31
C TYR A 306 -15.37 -26.43 -13.31
N GLN A 307 -15.76 -27.29 -14.24
CA GLN A 307 -16.87 -27.00 -15.14
C GLN A 307 -18.17 -27.46 -14.50
N VAL A 308 -19.12 -26.54 -14.33
CA VAL A 308 -20.35 -26.79 -13.57
C VAL A 308 -21.59 -26.33 -14.32
N ASN A 309 -22.68 -27.04 -14.09
CA ASN A 309 -24.02 -26.61 -14.52
C ASN A 309 -24.74 -25.94 -13.35
N LEU A 310 -24.94 -24.63 -13.43
CA LEU A 310 -25.60 -23.86 -12.39
C LEU A 310 -27.13 -23.87 -12.55
N THR A 311 -27.84 -24.03 -11.43
CA THR A 311 -29.29 -23.82 -11.38
C THR A 311 -29.63 -22.36 -11.68
N GLU A 312 -30.87 -22.09 -12.10
CA GLU A 312 -31.32 -20.73 -12.39
C GLU A 312 -31.22 -19.80 -11.19
N GLU A 313 -31.75 -20.25 -10.05
CA GLU A 313 -31.63 -19.57 -8.76
C GLU A 313 -30.18 -19.17 -8.44
N ASN A 314 -29.23 -20.11 -8.57
CA ASN A 314 -27.84 -19.84 -8.26
C ASN A 314 -27.18 -18.86 -9.25
N ARG A 315 -27.59 -18.87 -10.53
CA ARG A 315 -27.10 -17.88 -11.51
C ARG A 315 -27.56 -16.48 -11.13
N ASP A 316 -28.80 -16.33 -10.68
CA ASP A 316 -29.35 -15.05 -10.27
C ASP A 316 -28.70 -14.53 -8.98
N ILE A 317 -28.48 -15.40 -7.99
CA ILE A 317 -27.75 -15.09 -6.76
C ILE A 317 -26.33 -14.61 -7.10
N LEU A 318 -25.58 -15.37 -7.90
CA LEU A 318 -24.22 -15.02 -8.29
C LEU A 318 -24.17 -13.70 -9.08
N CYS A 319 -25.10 -13.50 -10.00
CA CYS A 319 -25.21 -12.26 -10.77
C CYS A 319 -25.43 -11.05 -9.86
N SER A 320 -26.34 -11.17 -8.89
CA SER A 320 -26.66 -10.12 -7.92
C SER A 320 -25.47 -9.77 -7.02
N ILE A 321 -24.76 -10.77 -6.51
CA ILE A 321 -23.58 -10.57 -5.67
C ILE A 321 -22.45 -9.94 -6.48
N GLN A 322 -22.20 -10.42 -7.71
CA GLN A 322 -21.20 -9.81 -8.58
C GLN A 322 -21.53 -8.35 -8.91
N SER A 323 -22.81 -8.05 -9.22
CA SER A 323 -23.25 -6.68 -9.54
C SER A 323 -23.19 -5.74 -8.35
N SER A 324 -23.36 -6.21 -7.12
CA SER A 324 -23.27 -5.37 -5.90
C SER A 324 -21.85 -5.26 -5.33
N THR A 325 -21.06 -6.33 -5.36
CA THR A 325 -19.74 -6.39 -4.69
C THR A 325 -18.55 -6.15 -5.62
N GLY A 326 -18.68 -6.49 -6.90
CA GLY A 326 -17.52 -6.51 -7.82
C GLY A 326 -16.60 -7.72 -7.65
N LEU A 327 -17.01 -8.75 -6.89
CA LEU A 327 -16.33 -10.03 -6.84
C LEU A 327 -16.58 -10.86 -8.12
N THR A 328 -15.60 -11.66 -8.49
CA THR A 328 -15.72 -12.64 -9.57
C THR A 328 -16.50 -13.87 -9.10
N LEU A 329 -17.00 -14.69 -10.03
CA LEU A 329 -17.72 -15.93 -9.66
C LEU A 329 -16.86 -16.87 -8.82
N GLY A 330 -15.57 -17.00 -9.14
CA GLY A 330 -14.63 -17.81 -8.37
C GLY A 330 -14.45 -17.30 -6.94
N GLU A 331 -14.32 -15.98 -6.77
CA GLU A 331 -14.19 -15.36 -5.44
C GLU A 331 -15.44 -15.53 -4.59
N ILE A 332 -16.63 -15.42 -5.19
CA ILE A 332 -17.91 -15.63 -4.48
C ILE A 332 -18.02 -17.08 -4.02
N VAL A 333 -17.74 -18.05 -4.90
CA VAL A 333 -17.81 -19.48 -4.53
C VAL A 333 -16.74 -19.84 -3.50
N GLN A 334 -15.51 -19.33 -3.65
CA GLN A 334 -14.45 -19.50 -2.67
C GLN A 334 -14.85 -18.95 -1.30
N GLU A 335 -15.55 -17.82 -1.27
CA GLU A 335 -16.07 -17.25 -0.03
C GLU A 335 -17.13 -18.13 0.63
N CYS A 336 -18.02 -18.77 -0.14
CA CYS A 336 -18.97 -19.75 0.42
C CYS A 336 -18.24 -20.87 1.16
N PHE A 337 -17.21 -21.46 0.54
CA PHE A 337 -16.38 -22.49 1.19
C PHE A 337 -15.62 -21.95 2.41
N HIS A 338 -15.15 -20.69 2.35
CA HIS A 338 -14.51 -20.06 3.49
C HIS A 338 -15.46 -19.88 4.68
N GLN A 339 -16.71 -19.47 4.44
CA GLN A 339 -17.74 -19.36 5.49
C GLN A 339 -18.05 -20.72 6.11
N GLN A 340 -18.25 -21.75 5.28
CA GLN A 340 -18.46 -23.12 5.76
C GLN A 340 -17.29 -23.58 6.64
N ASN A 341 -16.05 -23.41 6.17
CA ASN A 341 -14.86 -23.78 6.92
C ASN A 341 -14.69 -22.95 8.19
N SER A 342 -15.17 -21.71 8.23
CA SER A 342 -15.12 -20.88 9.44
C SER A 342 -16.09 -21.37 10.52
N ILE A 343 -17.26 -21.91 10.11
CA ILE A 343 -18.26 -22.49 11.02
C ILE A 343 -17.82 -23.87 11.50
N SER A 344 -17.37 -24.71 10.58
CA SER A 344 -16.91 -26.07 10.86
C SER A 344 -15.53 -26.26 10.22
N PRO A 345 -14.45 -25.85 10.93
CA PRO A 345 -13.08 -25.98 10.42
C PRO A 345 -12.76 -27.43 10.11
N ARG A 346 -12.35 -27.69 8.87
CA ARG A 346 -11.81 -29.01 8.52
C ARG A 346 -10.51 -29.27 9.28
N PRO A 347 -10.25 -30.52 9.71
CA PRO A 347 -8.98 -30.87 10.36
C PRO A 347 -7.80 -30.66 9.40
N LEU A 348 -6.65 -30.29 9.96
CA LEU A 348 -5.39 -30.17 9.24
C LEU A 348 -4.49 -31.36 9.59
N ASN A 349 -4.32 -32.30 8.67
CA ASN A 349 -3.45 -33.46 8.87
C ASN A 349 -2.04 -33.21 8.35
N THR A 350 -1.94 -32.52 7.21
CA THR A 350 -0.67 -32.27 6.49
C THR A 350 -0.62 -30.84 5.95
N LEU A 351 0.54 -30.41 5.46
CA LEU A 351 0.67 -29.08 4.84
C LEU A 351 -0.22 -28.94 3.59
N ASP A 352 -0.49 -30.05 2.89
CA ASP A 352 -1.35 -30.05 1.69
C ASP A 352 -2.81 -29.70 2.02
N ASP A 353 -3.18 -29.76 3.30
CA ASP A 353 -4.44 -29.24 3.80
C ASP A 353 -4.43 -27.70 3.89
N LEU A 354 -3.38 -27.00 3.49
CA LEU A 354 -3.34 -25.53 3.43
C LEU A 354 -3.17 -25.08 1.98
N SER A 355 -3.61 -23.86 1.65
CA SER A 355 -3.27 -23.26 0.35
C SER A 355 -1.76 -23.04 0.22
N THR A 356 -1.23 -22.95 -1.00
CA THR A 356 0.20 -22.63 -1.23
C THR A 356 0.66 -21.41 -0.43
N THR A 357 -0.17 -20.35 -0.40
CA THR A 357 0.11 -19.15 0.39
C THR A 357 0.13 -19.45 1.89
N GLN A 358 -0.85 -20.18 2.40
CA GLN A 358 -0.93 -20.54 3.81
C GLN A 358 0.22 -21.45 4.25
N GLN A 359 0.60 -22.43 3.42
CA GLN A 359 1.77 -23.29 3.66
C GLN A 359 3.04 -22.45 3.81
N ASN A 360 3.30 -21.55 2.87
CA ASN A 360 4.50 -20.71 2.87
C ASN A 360 4.52 -19.72 4.04
N ILE A 361 3.39 -19.08 4.37
CA ILE A 361 3.28 -18.22 5.57
C ILE A 361 3.51 -19.05 6.84
N MET A 362 2.97 -20.26 6.93
CA MET A 362 3.13 -21.14 8.09
C MET A 362 4.58 -21.58 8.26
N LEU A 363 5.22 -22.06 7.19
CA LEU A 363 6.62 -22.47 7.21
C LEU A 363 7.54 -21.28 7.51
N GLY A 364 7.31 -20.14 6.87
CA GLY A 364 8.08 -18.93 7.16
C GLY A 364 7.92 -18.46 8.61
N SER A 365 6.70 -18.56 9.15
CA SER A 365 6.41 -18.25 10.56
C SER A 365 7.11 -19.22 11.50
N ILE A 366 7.03 -20.53 11.23
CA ILE A 366 7.73 -21.55 12.01
C ILE A 366 9.24 -21.33 11.93
N ILE A 367 9.82 -20.90 10.81
CA ILE A 367 11.26 -20.62 10.74
C ILE A 367 11.62 -19.39 11.58
N GLY A 368 10.78 -18.36 11.54
CA GLY A 368 10.92 -17.15 12.34
C GLY A 368 10.37 -17.29 13.76
N ASP A 369 9.41 -16.43 14.10
CA ASP A 369 8.89 -16.23 15.46
C ASP A 369 8.06 -17.40 16.01
N GLY A 370 7.60 -18.30 15.15
CA GLY A 370 6.71 -19.42 15.45
C GLY A 370 7.34 -20.48 16.35
N MET A 371 6.56 -20.94 17.32
CA MET A 371 6.90 -22.06 18.20
C MET A 371 5.88 -23.18 18.06
N LEU A 372 6.36 -24.42 18.05
CA LEU A 372 5.51 -25.61 18.16
C LEU A 372 5.73 -26.24 19.53
N THR A 373 4.64 -26.49 20.26
CA THR A 373 4.70 -26.93 21.66
C THR A 373 3.85 -28.18 21.87
N HIS A 374 4.42 -29.16 22.57
CA HIS A 374 3.67 -30.34 23.03
C HIS A 374 2.69 -29.98 24.15
N ILE A 375 1.48 -30.49 24.05
CA ILE A 375 0.40 -30.39 25.03
C ILE A 375 -0.15 -31.80 25.31
N PRO A 376 -0.19 -32.23 26.58
CA PRO A 376 -0.90 -33.45 26.97
C PRO A 376 -2.40 -33.29 26.72
N THR A 377 -2.99 -34.21 25.95
CA THR A 377 -4.43 -34.26 25.72
C THR A 377 -5.05 -35.43 26.47
N LYS A 378 -6.25 -35.24 27.01
CA LYS A 378 -6.94 -36.26 27.81
C LYS A 378 -7.27 -37.53 27.01
N SER A 379 -7.47 -37.42 25.69
CA SER A 379 -7.97 -38.51 24.84
C SER A 379 -7.03 -38.96 23.72
N LYS A 380 -6.04 -38.15 23.33
CA LYS A 380 -5.18 -38.41 22.15
C LYS A 380 -3.68 -38.43 22.48
N GLY A 381 -3.31 -38.56 23.76
CA GLY A 381 -1.91 -38.54 24.20
C GLY A 381 -1.26 -37.16 24.05
N ILE A 382 0.05 -37.13 23.78
CA ILE A 382 0.79 -35.88 23.56
C ILE A 382 0.53 -35.40 22.13
N ARG A 383 0.01 -34.19 21.98
CA ARG A 383 -0.20 -33.52 20.68
C ARG A 383 0.52 -32.18 20.67
N SER A 384 0.56 -31.50 19.53
CA SER A 384 1.28 -30.22 19.42
C SER A 384 0.33 -29.09 19.01
N THR A 385 0.69 -27.87 19.36
CA THR A 385 0.06 -26.64 18.88
C THR A 385 1.12 -25.67 18.37
N TYR A 386 0.69 -24.71 17.57
CA TYR A 386 1.48 -23.57 17.16
C TYR A 386 1.13 -22.35 18.01
N SER A 387 2.14 -21.53 18.34
CA SER A 387 1.95 -20.23 18.98
C SER A 387 3.04 -19.21 18.61
N GLU A 388 2.69 -17.93 18.68
CA GLU A 388 3.62 -16.80 18.62
C GLU A 388 3.30 -15.80 19.71
N HIS A 389 4.29 -15.51 20.55
CA HIS A 389 4.25 -14.38 21.47
C HIS A 389 4.73 -13.11 20.76
N PHE A 390 4.12 -11.97 21.06
CA PHE A 390 4.50 -10.71 20.42
C PHE A 390 4.17 -9.48 21.25
N SER A 391 4.84 -8.37 20.93
CA SER A 391 4.56 -7.07 21.55
C SER A 391 3.36 -6.40 20.89
N ILE A 392 2.64 -5.53 21.62
CA ILE A 392 1.47 -4.82 21.08
C ILE A 392 1.78 -4.03 19.79
N LYS A 393 3.03 -3.57 19.62
CA LYS A 393 3.50 -2.86 18.42
C LYS A 393 3.48 -3.73 17.15
N GLN A 394 3.44 -5.06 17.29
CA GLN A 394 3.39 -6.02 16.19
C GLN A 394 1.99 -6.64 16.01
N LYS A 395 0.97 -6.13 16.73
CA LYS A 395 -0.38 -6.69 16.69
C LYS A 395 -0.96 -6.73 15.29
N ASP A 396 -0.79 -5.66 14.50
CA ASP A 396 -1.33 -5.60 13.14
C ASP A 396 -0.69 -6.63 12.21
N TYR A 397 0.59 -6.91 12.38
CA TYR A 397 1.27 -7.97 11.63
C TYR A 397 0.76 -9.35 12.02
N ARG A 398 0.52 -9.60 13.31
CA ARG A 398 -0.11 -10.86 13.74
C ARG A 398 -1.57 -10.96 13.30
N ALA A 399 -2.29 -9.83 13.21
CA ALA A 399 -3.64 -9.80 12.66
C ALA A 399 -3.64 -10.16 11.18
N TRP A 400 -2.62 -9.73 10.42
CA TRP A 400 -2.39 -10.17 9.04
C TRP A 400 -2.18 -11.69 8.95
N LYS A 401 -1.32 -12.29 9.81
CA LYS A 401 -1.14 -13.76 9.83
C LYS A 401 -2.44 -14.49 10.14
N VAL A 402 -3.19 -14.04 11.16
CA VAL A 402 -4.49 -14.61 11.55
C VAL A 402 -5.49 -14.51 10.40
N MET A 403 -5.58 -13.36 9.72
CA MET A 403 -6.45 -13.18 8.56
C MET A 403 -6.11 -14.17 7.44
N LYS A 404 -4.81 -14.40 7.15
CA LYS A 404 -4.35 -15.33 6.10
C LYS A 404 -4.57 -16.80 6.47
N LEU A 405 -4.49 -17.14 7.76
CA LEU A 405 -4.57 -18.51 8.26
C LEU A 405 -5.90 -18.82 8.97
N ALA A 406 -6.91 -17.95 8.86
CA ALA A 406 -8.23 -18.19 9.42
C ALA A 406 -8.88 -19.42 8.76
N PRO A 407 -9.58 -20.29 9.53
CA PRO A 407 -9.89 -20.18 10.96
C PRO A 407 -8.86 -20.87 11.89
N TYR A 408 -7.70 -21.28 11.38
CA TYR A 408 -6.76 -22.16 12.08
C TYR A 408 -5.90 -21.44 13.13
N LEU A 409 -5.67 -20.14 12.95
CA LEU A 409 -5.04 -19.28 13.94
C LEU A 409 -6.03 -18.27 14.52
N SER A 410 -5.87 -17.97 15.81
CA SER A 410 -6.67 -16.98 16.50
C SER A 410 -5.85 -16.28 17.59
N PHE A 411 -6.26 -15.06 17.97
CA PHE A 411 -5.70 -14.40 19.14
C PHE A 411 -6.21 -15.03 20.43
N ASN A 412 -5.35 -15.09 21.44
CA ASN A 412 -5.78 -15.36 22.80
C ASN A 412 -6.63 -14.20 23.36
N GLN A 413 -7.29 -14.41 24.51
CA GLN A 413 -8.12 -13.38 25.16
C GLN A 413 -7.36 -12.09 25.49
N LYS A 414 -6.05 -12.18 25.78
CA LYS A 414 -5.20 -11.02 26.10
C LYS A 414 -4.74 -10.24 24.85
N GLY A 415 -4.91 -10.79 23.64
CA GLY A 415 -4.52 -10.18 22.38
C GLY A 415 -3.01 -10.03 22.16
N ASN A 416 -2.18 -10.82 22.85
CA ASN A 416 -0.71 -10.75 22.79
C ASN A 416 -0.03 -12.07 22.39
N VAL A 417 -0.85 -13.09 22.08
CA VAL A 417 -0.42 -14.38 21.52
C VAL A 417 -1.39 -14.76 20.42
N ILE A 418 -0.88 -15.24 19.30
CA ILE A 418 -1.67 -15.99 18.32
C ILE A 418 -1.36 -17.48 18.50
N SER A 419 -2.38 -18.33 18.40
CA SER A 419 -2.22 -19.76 18.59
C SER A 419 -3.18 -20.56 17.74
N SER A 420 -2.82 -21.82 17.48
CA SER A 420 -3.68 -22.81 16.85
C SER A 420 -4.44 -23.64 17.87
N ARG A 421 -5.50 -24.31 17.40
CA ARG A 421 -6.07 -25.48 18.10
C ARG A 421 -5.15 -26.69 17.93
N VAL A 422 -5.28 -27.68 18.81
CA VAL A 422 -4.59 -28.97 18.66
C VAL A 422 -5.06 -29.65 17.38
N ASP A 423 -4.11 -30.05 16.54
CA ASP A 423 -4.34 -30.70 15.25
C ASP A 423 -3.12 -31.56 14.83
N ASP A 424 -3.34 -32.52 13.94
CA ASP A 424 -2.34 -33.51 13.52
C ASP A 424 -1.18 -32.86 12.74
N LEU A 425 -1.47 -31.83 11.94
CA LEU A 425 -0.48 -31.02 11.23
C LEU A 425 0.60 -30.49 12.18
N TRP A 426 0.21 -29.94 13.34
CA TRP A 426 1.17 -29.33 14.25
C TRP A 426 2.11 -30.37 14.83
N SER A 427 1.61 -31.56 15.17
CA SER A 427 2.45 -32.68 15.62
C SER A 427 3.40 -33.15 14.53
N ASN A 428 2.92 -33.25 13.29
CA ASN A 428 3.76 -33.61 12.15
C ASN A 428 4.86 -32.58 11.89
N LEU A 429 4.54 -31.29 11.90
CA LEU A 429 5.54 -30.24 11.73
C LEU A 429 6.53 -30.21 12.89
N GLU A 430 6.04 -30.38 14.10
CA GLU A 430 6.85 -30.30 15.30
C GLU A 430 7.87 -31.44 15.38
N ALA A 431 7.49 -32.66 15.01
CA ALA A 431 8.41 -33.79 14.85
C ALA A 431 9.47 -33.58 13.77
N ASN A 432 9.20 -32.75 12.74
CA ASN A 432 10.18 -32.42 11.71
C ASN A 432 11.11 -31.27 12.13
N PHE A 433 10.57 -30.25 12.81
CA PHE A 433 11.27 -29.00 13.11
C PHE A 433 12.03 -29.01 14.44
N TYR A 434 11.91 -30.05 15.25
CA TYR A 434 12.61 -30.11 16.53
C TYR A 434 13.27 -31.46 16.75
N SER A 435 14.45 -31.42 17.37
CA SER A 435 15.15 -32.63 17.79
C SER A 435 14.35 -33.42 18.82
N ASP A 436 14.59 -34.73 18.87
CA ASP A 436 14.09 -35.57 19.95
C ASP A 436 14.52 -35.05 21.32
N LYS A 437 13.68 -35.27 22.32
CA LYS A 437 13.95 -34.86 23.69
C LYS A 437 14.94 -35.84 24.33
N ALA A 438 16.21 -35.48 24.39
CA ALA A 438 17.20 -36.17 25.22
C ALA A 438 17.03 -35.79 26.71
N GLN A 439 17.35 -36.70 27.62
CA GLN A 439 17.20 -36.49 29.06
C GLN A 439 18.07 -35.30 29.53
N GLY A 440 17.45 -34.29 30.12
CA GLY A 440 18.13 -33.09 30.63
C GLY A 440 18.51 -32.03 29.58
N ILE A 441 18.22 -32.24 28.29
CA ILE A 441 18.56 -31.30 27.21
C ILE A 441 17.28 -30.71 26.61
N SER A 442 17.24 -29.38 26.48
CA SER A 442 16.18 -28.70 25.74
C SER A 442 16.25 -29.06 24.25
N ARG A 443 15.10 -29.32 23.64
CA ARG A 443 15.05 -29.61 22.20
C ARG A 443 15.52 -28.42 21.39
N VAL A 444 16.21 -28.72 20.30
CA VAL A 444 16.74 -27.72 19.37
C VAL A 444 15.84 -27.65 18.14
N LYS A 445 15.58 -26.43 17.68
CA LYS A 445 14.82 -26.16 16.45
C LYS A 445 15.74 -26.37 15.25
N LEU A 446 15.27 -27.08 14.24
CA LEU A 446 16.01 -27.51 13.05
C LEU A 446 15.40 -26.89 11.79
N LEU A 447 16.17 -26.82 10.70
CA LEU A 447 15.67 -26.55 9.33
C LEU A 447 15.74 -27.82 8.47
N PRO A 448 14.72 -28.68 8.55
CA PRO A 448 14.75 -29.94 7.83
C PRO A 448 14.62 -29.71 6.31
N LYS A 449 15.46 -30.41 5.53
CA LYS A 449 15.63 -30.22 4.08
C LYS A 449 14.31 -30.33 3.29
N ASN A 450 13.45 -31.28 3.66
CA ASN A 450 12.13 -31.46 3.04
C ASN A 450 11.24 -30.23 3.23
N GLN A 451 11.26 -29.60 4.41
CA GLN A 451 10.44 -28.41 4.67
C GLN A 451 11.00 -27.15 4.02
N ILE A 452 12.33 -27.05 3.87
CA ILE A 452 12.95 -25.98 3.08
C ILE A 452 12.44 -26.02 1.63
N PHE A 453 12.32 -27.20 1.02
CA PHE A 453 11.80 -27.31 -0.35
C PHE A 453 10.32 -26.97 -0.50
N ASN A 454 9.55 -27.06 0.58
CA ASN A 454 8.15 -26.61 0.61
C ASN A 454 8.03 -25.07 0.69
N LEU A 455 9.11 -24.34 0.97
CA LEU A 455 9.17 -22.88 0.78
C LEU A 455 9.33 -22.56 -0.71
N ASN A 456 8.23 -22.62 -1.44
CA ASN A 456 8.20 -22.50 -2.90
C ASN A 456 7.49 -21.23 -3.41
N ASP A 457 7.07 -20.34 -2.51
CA ASP A 457 6.51 -19.04 -2.86
C ASP A 457 7.12 -17.92 -1.99
N VAL A 458 7.23 -16.72 -2.58
CA VAL A 458 7.80 -15.53 -1.93
C VAL A 458 7.09 -15.12 -0.63
N HIS A 459 5.85 -15.57 -0.39
CA HIS A 459 5.19 -15.39 0.90
C HIS A 459 6.02 -15.95 2.06
N GLY A 460 6.71 -17.09 1.86
CA GLY A 460 7.55 -17.69 2.89
C GLY A 460 8.74 -16.79 3.23
N LEU A 461 9.42 -16.27 2.20
CA LEU A 461 10.55 -15.34 2.39
C LEU A 461 10.11 -14.02 3.02
N ALA A 462 8.98 -13.48 2.58
CA ALA A 462 8.41 -12.26 3.15
C ALA A 462 8.08 -12.43 4.64
N THR A 463 7.50 -13.57 5.03
CA THR A 463 7.21 -13.88 6.43
C THR A 463 8.49 -14.04 7.25
N ILE A 464 9.49 -14.80 6.77
CA ILE A 464 10.80 -14.90 7.44
C ILE A 464 11.42 -13.51 7.65
N TYR A 465 11.37 -12.65 6.64
CA TYR A 465 11.91 -11.30 6.72
C TYR A 465 11.13 -10.39 7.67
N MET A 466 9.80 -10.51 7.72
CA MET A 466 8.99 -9.70 8.64
C MET A 466 9.18 -10.12 10.11
N ASP A 467 9.38 -11.41 10.36
CA ASP A 467 9.69 -11.98 11.68
C ASP A 467 11.12 -11.62 12.11
N ASP A 468 12.12 -12.27 11.50
CA ASP A 468 13.54 -12.21 11.92
C ASP A 468 14.43 -11.35 11.02
N GLY A 469 13.83 -10.61 10.09
CA GLY A 469 14.56 -9.74 9.20
C GLY A 469 14.72 -8.30 9.72
N SER A 470 15.72 -7.60 9.18
CA SER A 470 15.94 -6.17 9.40
C SER A 470 16.44 -5.46 8.15
N LEU A 471 15.93 -4.24 7.94
CA LEU A 471 16.48 -3.29 6.98
C LEU A 471 17.55 -2.43 7.68
N LEU A 472 18.80 -2.85 7.57
CA LEU A 472 19.94 -2.15 8.14
C LEU A 472 20.37 -1.02 7.20
N LEU A 473 20.67 0.14 7.76
CA LEU A 473 21.14 1.29 7.00
C LEU A 473 22.54 1.67 7.47
N THR A 474 23.51 1.64 6.56
CA THR A 474 24.81 2.28 6.80
C THR A 474 24.82 3.65 6.15
N THR A 475 25.49 4.59 6.80
CA THR A 475 25.48 5.99 6.37
C THR A 475 26.89 6.50 6.17
N ARG A 476 27.08 7.33 5.15
CA ARG A 476 28.34 8.04 4.91
C ARG A 476 28.04 9.50 4.62
N VAL A 477 28.56 10.38 5.46
CA VAL A 477 28.45 11.83 5.27
C VAL A 477 29.66 12.32 4.47
N ASN A 478 29.41 13.13 3.46
CA ASN A 478 30.43 13.82 2.70
C ASN A 478 30.18 15.33 2.83
N HIS A 479 30.96 15.96 3.72
CA HIS A 479 30.82 17.38 4.03
C HIS A 479 31.20 18.28 2.85
N ASN A 480 32.22 17.92 2.07
CA ASN A 480 32.70 18.72 0.94
C ASN A 480 31.61 18.92 -0.13
N TYR A 481 30.84 17.88 -0.43
CA TYR A 481 29.76 17.94 -1.41
C TYR A 481 28.37 18.09 -0.79
N LYS A 482 28.28 18.26 0.53
CA LYS A 482 27.01 18.28 1.28
C LYS A 482 26.09 17.14 0.89
N LYS A 483 26.62 15.91 0.86
CA LYS A 483 25.89 14.69 0.46
C LYS A 483 25.91 13.68 1.59
N ILE A 484 24.78 13.04 1.84
CA ILE A 484 24.66 11.92 2.77
C ILE A 484 24.24 10.71 1.96
N TYR A 485 25.00 9.63 2.08
CA TYR A 485 24.76 8.40 1.38
C TYR A 485 24.19 7.36 2.32
N ILE A 486 23.04 6.80 1.96
CA ILE A 486 22.38 5.72 2.69
C ILE A 486 22.54 4.44 1.90
N THR A 487 23.17 3.43 2.50
CA THR A 487 23.33 2.10 1.91
C THR A 487 22.45 1.13 2.68
N PRO A 488 21.33 0.68 2.10
CA PRO A 488 20.50 -0.32 2.74
C PRO A 488 21.10 -1.72 2.59
N HIS A 489 20.83 -2.56 3.60
CA HIS A 489 21.14 -3.98 3.64
C HIS A 489 19.96 -4.74 4.27
N ILE A 490 19.61 -5.88 3.70
CA ILE A 490 18.74 -6.87 4.33
C ILE A 490 19.61 -7.80 5.17
N ALA A 491 19.22 -8.04 6.42
CA ALA A 491 19.74 -9.10 7.26
C ALA A 491 18.59 -10.01 7.72
N LEU A 492 18.78 -11.33 7.70
CA LEU A 492 17.88 -12.34 8.25
C LEU A 492 18.59 -13.01 9.44
N TYR A 493 18.12 -12.71 10.65
CA TYR A 493 18.78 -13.07 11.92
C TYR A 493 18.45 -14.48 12.39
N LEU A 494 18.70 -15.45 11.53
CA LEU A 494 18.37 -16.86 11.71
C LEU A 494 19.46 -17.67 12.44
N GLN A 495 20.12 -17.06 13.42
CA GLN A 495 21.25 -17.63 14.15
C GLN A 495 20.89 -18.78 15.11
N SER A 496 19.61 -19.12 15.21
CA SER A 496 19.16 -20.39 15.80
C SER A 496 19.54 -21.62 14.97
N PHE A 497 19.89 -21.44 13.68
CA PHE A 497 20.20 -22.53 12.76
C PHE A 497 21.68 -22.57 12.40
N THR A 498 22.16 -23.76 12.07
CA THR A 498 23.56 -24.05 11.75
C THR A 498 23.98 -23.47 10.39
N PHE A 499 25.30 -23.44 10.14
CA PHE A 499 25.84 -22.98 8.85
C PHE A 499 25.30 -23.80 7.67
N ASP A 500 25.20 -25.13 7.81
CA ASP A 500 24.74 -26.02 6.74
C ASP A 500 23.24 -25.82 6.46
N GLU A 501 22.43 -25.68 7.51
CA GLU A 501 21.01 -25.36 7.40
C GLU A 501 20.76 -24.01 6.71
N LEU A 502 21.52 -22.97 7.09
CA LEU A 502 21.44 -21.66 6.46
C LEU A 502 21.95 -21.65 5.02
N THR A 503 22.90 -22.52 4.70
CA THR A 503 23.38 -22.70 3.32
C THR A 503 22.28 -23.29 2.44
N LEU A 504 21.57 -24.32 2.90
CA LEU A 504 20.42 -24.89 2.21
C LEU A 504 19.28 -23.88 2.05
N LEU A 505 18.98 -23.10 3.10
CA LEU A 505 17.99 -22.04 3.00
C LEU A 505 18.39 -20.97 1.96
N ASN A 506 19.67 -20.60 1.91
CA ASN A 506 20.18 -19.65 0.92
C ASN A 506 20.05 -20.17 -0.52
N GLU A 507 20.27 -21.47 -0.75
CA GLU A 507 20.02 -22.09 -2.06
C GLU A 507 18.54 -22.02 -2.46
N GLN A 508 17.64 -22.21 -1.49
CA GLN A 508 16.21 -22.09 -1.76
C GLN A 508 15.78 -20.64 -2.01
N ILE A 509 16.34 -19.67 -1.27
CA ILE A 509 16.10 -18.22 -1.51
C ILE A 509 16.44 -17.85 -2.95
N LYS A 510 17.57 -18.34 -3.48
CA LYS A 510 17.99 -18.09 -4.88
C LYS A 510 17.01 -18.61 -5.94
N LYS A 511 16.10 -19.53 -5.60
CA LYS A 511 15.06 -20.00 -6.52
C LYS A 511 13.82 -19.08 -6.55
N LEU A 512 13.66 -18.24 -5.53
CA LEU A 512 12.49 -17.39 -5.33
C LEU A 512 12.76 -15.91 -5.62
N THR A 513 14.03 -15.49 -5.56
CA THR A 513 14.48 -14.12 -5.81
C THR A 513 15.86 -14.13 -6.45
N ASP A 514 16.10 -13.16 -7.32
CA ASP A 514 17.40 -12.90 -7.94
C ASP A 514 18.36 -12.14 -7.00
N ALA A 515 17.88 -11.72 -5.82
CA ALA A 515 18.70 -11.05 -4.82
C ALA A 515 19.73 -12.00 -4.17
N GLU A 516 21.00 -11.60 -4.19
CA GLU A 516 22.08 -12.40 -3.61
C GLU A 516 22.23 -12.19 -2.09
N PHE A 517 22.14 -13.28 -1.33
CA PHE A 517 22.47 -13.32 0.09
C PHE A 517 23.79 -14.07 0.34
N SER A 518 24.57 -13.55 1.28
CA SER A 518 25.80 -14.16 1.78
C SER A 518 25.67 -14.49 3.26
N LEU A 519 26.19 -15.66 3.66
CA LEU A 519 26.35 -15.99 5.08
C LEU A 519 27.42 -15.09 5.69
N THR A 520 27.08 -14.44 6.80
CA THR A 520 27.96 -13.53 7.52
C THR A 520 28.14 -14.03 8.95
N LYS A 521 29.38 -14.03 9.45
CA LYS A 521 29.68 -14.41 10.83
C LYS A 521 29.14 -13.38 11.83
N LEU A 522 28.65 -13.85 12.97
CA LEU A 522 28.23 -13.06 14.12
C LEU A 522 28.63 -13.78 15.43
N PRO A 523 28.96 -13.11 16.55
CA PRO A 523 29.36 -13.80 17.78
C PRO A 523 28.27 -14.61 18.51
N GLY A 524 27.00 -14.55 18.10
CA GLY A 524 25.87 -15.15 18.82
C GLY A 524 25.27 -16.39 18.14
N GLY A 525 24.61 -17.23 18.93
CA GLY A 525 23.93 -18.45 18.46
C GLY A 525 24.89 -19.43 17.77
N ASN A 526 24.46 -20.00 16.65
CA ASN A 526 25.31 -20.84 15.79
C ASN A 526 26.32 -20.04 14.93
N GLY A 527 26.40 -18.73 15.14
CA GLY A 527 27.50 -17.91 14.64
C GLY A 527 27.34 -17.34 13.22
N TYR A 528 26.17 -17.50 12.59
CA TYR A 528 25.93 -17.06 11.21
C TYR A 528 24.53 -16.48 11.01
N TYR A 529 24.40 -15.56 10.07
CA TYR A 529 23.14 -15.01 9.57
C TYR A 529 23.23 -14.70 8.07
N LEU A 530 22.10 -14.54 7.39
CA LEU A 530 22.08 -14.21 5.95
C LEU A 530 21.97 -12.70 5.74
N ARG A 531 22.75 -12.16 4.81
CA ARG A 531 22.77 -10.72 4.52
C ARG A 531 22.99 -10.41 3.05
N THR A 532 22.31 -9.38 2.54
CA THR A 532 22.64 -8.77 1.24
C THR A 532 23.82 -7.81 1.36
N SER A 533 24.77 -7.96 0.44
CA SER A 533 26.00 -7.16 0.43
C SER A 533 25.90 -5.93 -0.49
N ARG A 534 25.09 -6.00 -1.56
CA ARG A 534 24.92 -4.91 -2.53
C ARG A 534 23.57 -4.22 -2.33
N THR A 535 23.55 -2.89 -2.49
CA THR A 535 22.29 -2.13 -2.48
C THR A 535 21.32 -2.59 -3.56
N ALA A 536 21.83 -3.01 -4.73
CA ALA A 536 20.97 -3.56 -5.79
C ALA A 536 20.20 -4.79 -5.31
N ASP A 537 20.88 -5.75 -4.65
CA ASP A 537 20.24 -6.96 -4.11
C ASP A 537 19.22 -6.61 -3.02
N THR A 538 19.54 -5.63 -2.16
CA THR A 538 18.60 -5.18 -1.13
C THR A 538 17.32 -4.61 -1.74
N LEU A 539 17.44 -3.73 -2.73
CA LEU A 539 16.29 -3.11 -3.37
C LEU A 539 15.50 -4.13 -4.21
N LEU A 540 16.21 -5.05 -4.88
CA LEU A 540 15.60 -6.15 -5.62
C LEU A 540 14.81 -7.08 -4.71
N PHE A 541 15.39 -7.49 -3.56
CA PHE A 541 14.67 -8.31 -2.58
C PHE A 541 13.38 -7.63 -2.10
N LEU A 542 13.44 -6.34 -1.75
CA LEU A 542 12.26 -5.59 -1.33
C LEU A 542 11.20 -5.49 -2.44
N GLN A 543 11.64 -5.36 -3.70
CA GLN A 543 10.76 -5.36 -4.87
C GLN A 543 10.10 -6.73 -5.08
N ASP A 544 10.86 -7.82 -4.99
CA ASP A 544 10.36 -9.18 -5.21
C ASP A 544 9.29 -9.58 -4.19
N ILE A 545 9.44 -9.15 -2.93
CA ILE A 545 8.45 -9.40 -1.87
C ILE A 545 7.33 -8.36 -1.81
N GLU A 546 7.40 -7.27 -2.59
CA GLU A 546 6.47 -6.12 -2.50
C GLU A 546 5.02 -6.58 -2.64
N ARG A 547 4.74 -7.48 -3.59
CA ARG A 547 3.39 -8.04 -3.84
C ARG A 547 2.77 -8.68 -2.60
N VAL A 548 3.60 -9.22 -1.71
CA VAL A 548 3.16 -9.82 -0.45
C VAL A 548 3.08 -8.76 0.64
N THR A 549 4.16 -8.00 0.84
CA THR A 549 4.29 -7.08 1.97
C THR A 549 3.37 -5.87 1.85
N VAL A 550 2.91 -5.53 0.64
CA VAL A 550 1.86 -4.51 0.44
C VAL A 550 0.55 -4.89 1.13
N THR A 551 0.29 -6.19 1.36
CA THR A 551 -0.87 -6.63 2.13
C THR A 551 -0.67 -6.55 3.65
N CYS A 552 0.53 -6.18 4.12
CA CYS A 552 0.84 -5.96 5.53
C CYS A 552 1.53 -4.59 5.72
N PRO A 553 0.84 -3.47 5.45
CA PRO A 553 1.46 -2.15 5.42
C PRO A 553 2.05 -1.70 6.77
N SER A 554 1.60 -2.27 7.90
CA SER A 554 2.19 -2.01 9.23
C SER A 554 3.67 -2.40 9.33
N MET A 555 4.16 -3.27 8.44
CA MET A 555 5.57 -3.65 8.32
C MET A 555 6.33 -2.80 7.30
N GLY A 556 5.74 -1.71 6.78
CA GLY A 556 6.32 -0.82 5.78
C GLY A 556 7.66 -0.20 6.19
N TYR A 557 7.90 -0.01 7.48
CA TYR A 557 9.18 0.49 7.99
C TYR A 557 10.38 -0.44 7.71
N LYS A 558 10.14 -1.74 7.47
CA LYS A 558 11.15 -2.72 7.00
C LYS A 558 11.00 -2.99 5.50
N THR A 559 9.78 -3.08 5.01
CA THR A 559 9.48 -3.66 3.69
C THR A 559 9.32 -2.63 2.57
N ASN A 560 9.09 -1.35 2.89
CA ASN A 560 8.89 -0.29 1.90
C ASN A 560 10.08 0.69 1.93
N TRP A 561 10.93 0.61 0.90
CA TRP A 561 12.10 1.47 0.78
C TRP A 561 11.76 2.95 0.67
N HIS A 562 10.74 3.34 -0.09
CA HIS A 562 10.36 4.74 -0.26
C HIS A 562 9.91 5.37 1.06
N TYR A 563 9.09 4.63 1.83
CA TYR A 563 8.69 5.02 3.18
C TYR A 563 9.91 5.14 4.10
N ARG A 564 10.76 4.10 4.17
CA ARG A 564 11.94 4.13 5.05
C ARG A 564 12.90 5.25 4.70
N PHE A 565 13.17 5.45 3.41
CA PHE A 565 14.05 6.51 2.92
C PHE A 565 13.49 7.90 3.21
N TYR A 566 12.17 8.08 3.12
CA TYR A 566 11.51 9.33 3.53
C TYR A 566 11.76 9.64 5.01
N ILE A 567 11.60 8.65 5.91
CA ILE A 567 11.83 8.83 7.34
C ILE A 567 13.28 9.25 7.61
N GLU A 568 14.25 8.57 7.00
CA GLU A 568 15.66 8.96 7.13
C GLU A 568 15.94 10.33 6.53
N LYS A 569 15.26 10.72 5.45
CA LYS A 569 15.35 12.06 4.87
C LYS A 569 14.91 13.13 5.87
N GLN A 570 13.83 12.91 6.63
CA GLN A 570 13.42 13.86 7.68
C GLN A 570 14.42 13.89 8.83
N ARG A 571 14.87 12.70 9.30
CA ARG A 571 15.85 12.60 10.38
C ARG A 571 17.17 13.30 10.08
N TRP A 572 17.72 13.13 8.87
CA TRP A 572 18.99 13.74 8.52
C TRP A 572 18.88 15.25 8.29
N ARG A 573 17.72 15.73 7.85
CA ARG A 573 17.48 17.16 7.65
C ARG A 573 17.51 17.97 8.94
N SER A 574 17.02 17.42 10.05
CA SER A 574 17.11 18.11 11.34
C SER A 574 18.55 18.34 11.78
N LYS A 575 19.49 17.50 11.30
CA LYS A 575 20.93 17.62 11.57
C LYS A 575 21.68 18.41 10.49
N TYR A 576 21.30 18.26 9.22
CA TYR A 576 21.97 18.84 8.05
C TYR A 576 20.93 19.29 7.01
N SER A 577 20.41 20.50 7.16
CA SER A 577 19.29 21.02 6.37
C SER A 577 19.61 21.21 4.88
N ASP A 578 20.87 21.50 4.55
CA ASP A 578 21.36 21.77 3.20
C ASP A 578 22.01 20.55 2.53
N TYR A 579 22.00 19.37 3.17
CA TYR A 579 22.61 18.16 2.62
C TYR A 579 21.64 17.37 1.75
N LYS A 580 22.12 16.89 0.60
CA LYS A 580 21.38 15.98 -0.27
C LYS A 580 21.52 14.54 0.20
N LEU A 581 20.41 13.91 0.58
CA LEU A 581 20.35 12.48 0.88
C LEU A 581 20.22 11.66 -0.40
N ILE A 582 21.03 10.62 -0.56
CA ILE A 582 21.09 9.79 -1.78
C ILE A 582 21.26 8.32 -1.41
N THR A 583 20.52 7.43 -2.06
CA THR A 583 20.74 5.98 -1.98
C THR A 583 22.07 5.60 -2.62
N SER A 584 22.88 4.81 -1.91
CA SER A 584 24.15 4.34 -2.45
C SER A 584 23.93 3.48 -3.69
N SER A 585 24.71 3.71 -4.74
CA SER A 585 24.73 2.87 -5.93
C SER A 585 26.16 2.55 -6.35
N ARG A 586 26.38 1.31 -6.82
CA ARG A 586 27.62 0.86 -7.46
C ARG A 586 27.89 1.57 -8.77
N ASN A 587 26.86 2.15 -9.42
CA ASN A 587 27.04 2.92 -10.65
C ASN A 587 28.00 4.12 -10.45
N ARG A 588 28.16 4.59 -9.21
CA ARG A 588 29.16 5.61 -8.86
C ARG A 588 30.61 5.11 -8.91
N MET A 589 30.80 3.80 -8.85
CA MET A 589 32.09 3.09 -8.96
C MET A 589 32.16 2.26 -10.24
N ARG A 590 31.29 2.51 -11.24
CA ARG A 590 31.33 1.79 -12.51
C ARG A 590 32.71 1.96 -13.15
N ALA A 591 33.20 0.96 -13.86
CA ALA A 591 34.45 1.10 -14.61
C ALA A 591 34.35 2.26 -15.62
N TYR A 592 35.48 2.85 -15.99
CA TYR A 592 35.51 3.79 -17.11
C TYR A 592 35.24 3.02 -18.40
N THR A 593 34.26 3.46 -19.16
CA THR A 593 34.01 2.97 -20.53
C THR A 593 35.15 3.39 -21.46
N PRO A 594 35.36 2.69 -22.59
CA PRO A 594 36.38 3.09 -23.58
C PRO A 594 36.22 4.54 -24.06
N VAL A 595 34.98 5.00 -24.23
CA VAL A 595 34.67 6.39 -24.61
C VAL A 595 35.09 7.37 -23.52
N GLU A 596 34.74 7.12 -22.26
CA GLU A 596 35.18 7.98 -21.14
C GLU A 596 36.70 8.00 -21.00
N ILE A 597 37.39 6.87 -21.23
CA ILE A 597 38.86 6.83 -21.23
C ILE A 597 39.41 7.71 -22.36
N LYS A 598 38.84 7.64 -23.56
CA LYS A 598 39.26 8.46 -24.71
C LYS A 598 39.04 9.94 -24.43
N THR A 599 37.87 10.33 -23.93
CA THR A 599 37.56 11.71 -23.55
C THR A 599 38.48 12.21 -22.44
N LEU A 600 38.71 11.41 -21.39
CA LEU A 600 39.64 11.73 -20.31
C LEU A 600 41.05 12.01 -20.83
N LYS A 601 41.58 11.14 -21.72
CA LYS A 601 42.90 11.32 -22.33
C LYS A 601 42.98 12.61 -23.14
N SER A 602 41.99 12.84 -24.00
CA SER A 602 41.93 14.03 -24.84
C SER A 602 41.91 15.30 -24.00
N MET A 603 41.05 15.37 -22.99
CA MET A 603 40.97 16.54 -22.11
C MET A 603 42.28 16.73 -21.32
N LYS A 604 42.92 15.65 -20.89
CA LYS A 604 44.17 15.76 -20.14
C LYS A 604 45.32 16.27 -21.00
N GLN A 605 45.40 15.83 -22.26
CA GLN A 605 46.35 16.32 -23.25
C GLN A 605 46.09 17.80 -23.62
N SER A 606 44.84 18.22 -23.63
CA SER A 606 44.43 19.62 -23.83
C SER A 606 44.62 20.52 -22.60
N GLY A 607 45.25 20.02 -21.53
CA GLY A 607 45.58 20.81 -20.34
C GLY A 607 44.43 21.01 -19.34
N ASN A 608 43.30 20.31 -19.50
CA ASN A 608 42.20 20.41 -18.52
C ASN A 608 42.61 19.90 -17.13
N THR A 609 42.03 20.53 -16.11
CA THR A 609 42.23 20.11 -14.71
C THR A 609 41.46 18.82 -14.42
N ASP A 610 41.91 18.06 -13.42
CA ASP A 610 41.24 16.81 -13.04
C ASP A 610 39.78 17.05 -12.60
N GLN A 611 39.49 18.24 -12.08
CA GLN A 611 38.13 18.64 -11.71
C GLN A 611 37.25 18.87 -12.95
N GLN A 612 37.75 19.58 -13.97
CA GLN A 612 37.00 19.78 -15.23
C GLN A 612 36.70 18.45 -15.93
N ILE A 613 37.66 17.52 -15.92
CA ILE A 613 37.49 16.18 -16.46
C ILE A 613 36.43 15.40 -15.65
N ALA A 614 36.45 15.53 -14.33
CA ALA A 614 35.46 14.90 -13.47
C ALA A 614 34.04 15.40 -13.74
N ASP A 615 33.88 16.71 -13.92
CA ASP A 615 32.59 17.33 -14.20
C ASP A 615 32.05 16.91 -15.58
N GLU A 616 32.89 16.90 -16.63
CA GLU A 616 32.51 16.47 -17.99
C GLU A 616 32.11 14.98 -18.06
N LEU A 617 32.84 14.11 -17.34
CA LEU A 617 32.55 12.67 -17.35
C LEU A 617 31.45 12.27 -16.36
N GLY A 618 30.93 13.21 -15.55
CA GLY A 618 30.04 12.92 -14.44
C GLY A 618 30.66 11.96 -13.41
N ARG A 619 31.98 12.06 -13.19
CA ARG A 619 32.77 11.22 -12.27
C ARG A 619 33.15 11.99 -11.02
N SER A 620 33.60 11.30 -9.97
CA SER A 620 34.18 11.97 -8.82
C SER A 620 35.63 12.38 -9.11
N TYR A 621 36.06 13.51 -8.55
CA TYR A 621 37.45 13.98 -8.64
C TYR A 621 38.46 12.87 -8.34
N TRP A 622 38.31 12.17 -7.21
CA TRP A 622 39.21 11.07 -6.83
C TRP A 622 39.16 9.87 -7.78
N SER A 623 38.02 9.59 -8.40
CA SER A 623 37.94 8.53 -9.42
C SER A 623 38.75 8.92 -10.66
N VAL A 624 38.71 10.18 -11.07
CA VAL A 624 39.51 10.69 -12.21
C VAL A 624 40.99 10.70 -11.87
N VAL A 625 41.37 11.24 -10.70
CA VAL A 625 42.77 11.25 -10.24
C VAL A 625 43.34 9.83 -10.20
N TYR A 626 42.60 8.88 -9.64
CA TYR A 626 43.03 7.48 -9.59
C TYR A 626 43.18 6.89 -10.99
N LYS A 627 42.20 7.13 -11.88
CA LYS A 627 42.26 6.60 -13.25
C LYS A 627 43.39 7.22 -14.07
N ILE A 628 43.68 8.51 -13.91
CA ILE A 628 44.83 9.18 -14.52
C ILE A 628 46.14 8.56 -14.02
N SER A 629 46.26 8.32 -12.71
CA SER A 629 47.43 7.67 -12.12
C SER A 629 47.63 6.26 -12.69
N GLU A 630 46.56 5.47 -12.80
CA GLU A 630 46.56 4.14 -13.42
C GLU A 630 47.00 4.19 -14.88
N LEU A 631 46.42 5.10 -15.67
CA LEU A 631 46.75 5.27 -17.09
C LEU A 631 48.20 5.73 -17.30
N ARG A 632 48.75 6.58 -16.43
CA ARG A 632 50.17 6.98 -16.44
C ARG A 632 51.09 5.80 -16.14
N LYS A 633 50.76 4.96 -15.16
CA LYS A 633 51.51 3.73 -14.86
C LYS A 633 51.54 2.76 -16.05
N LEU A 634 50.45 2.71 -16.80
CA LEU A 634 50.33 1.91 -18.03
C LEU A 634 50.97 2.59 -19.26
N LYS A 635 51.57 3.78 -19.14
CA LYS A 635 52.10 4.59 -20.25
C LYS A 635 51.07 4.87 -21.35
N LEU A 636 49.81 5.03 -20.95
CA LEU A 636 48.67 5.27 -21.82
C LEU A 636 48.22 6.73 -21.84
N LEU A 637 48.90 7.60 -21.08
CA LEU A 637 48.65 9.04 -20.91
C LEU A 637 49.95 9.82 -21.05
#